data_AF-A0A7Y3UCA6-F1
#
_entry.id   AF-A0A7Y3UCA6-F1
#
_cell.length_a   1.000
_cell.length_b   1.000
_cell.length_c   1.000
_cell.angle_alpha   90.00
_cell.angle_beta   90.00
_cell.angle_gamma   90.00
#
_symmetry.space_group_name_H-M   'P 1'
#
loop_
_entity.id
_entity.type
_entity.pdbx_description
1 polymer ?
#
loop_
_entity_poly.entity_id
_entity_poly.type
_entity_poly.pdbx_seq_one_letter_code
_entity_poly.pdbx_strand_id
1 'polypeptide(L)'
;MQFNGVPGQRVVTVVVTQDEQVESRTLVVDVVDAPPLPQLVIRQDPHAPYLIQFDLVDESHAPIKASRVDWLFGDGSQLMDDGPLTDHDYRMALDMDSPFSVFNVTAMYQLQGGSRQVARRTLAIANLDPVARRLGFVQPYVEQHPEASYIEGARPGWRLHFDIHHRGPKTLRFDKRRIQFLDRSGESAGLLMPTTDLATPIIVEGHDNQGSAQETVVQVEYEIPIQDIPAGAFGYAVHLIGHAENSGLKAYASGYCEFASPTTIHEPLSAQAAQFMERRTAGVPGPVRVSQTEILDEVRRGRYAYPDSLRLMSVPAPRGETESRELAAGASARNTEALREVVRPNWVSYESEYIDCLQQSASRVLAPWEIPVTAGDPADPFSPPVGTLAPQVVPGEPEWLVEVPGRFLNAFRGNTVLSPASTGPVAEMFKQLSPVQIYSHSVLMTEDFFVVRHSTASQTRMTNEAYYYEPFQLAITLVPYGTIADEQIPQAGFRPDVVQYGWPGTVSQTAQLVVNGELMKDPEQGGMFEIEGMLPYPGNLPAENGTPLFAPAMVVKPAPDMMDATTIKRMNDVADMADQIRGHYRFYSYSEAGIIDDPGKLAPEESGWAYTCGPLPTVCSSLIWQAARMAGVRLEGPGAYTQTNDLEPSDIWLAGSATGSVTGAEVDARTLDGLYLYQEDERLAASNTLWAYINDQVFLKNTGFAKFADIFNDMGKEIADQFVNCFAVDSCEPEGPALWKQATVGHAVSPDDILRYWDAPHMESGQHVGLYGYFEPLVYLPEYKKRETNPTRWMPVTGRTGTVEATVMLDGFRYRGALVRLLGQQAWSDDEGVVRFTIPEAANPYVIKAQTTLAKFQRSSEARVLVVGNEVTRIELNLRKPDANYRLVTMAGTMEVWESGTFEAVDYMKFPITASTTLDPDIRLSASITADNEPIICVLEDVKVKLFMTAELQPDRSVLLRWRCEHWDGSGNPNSYVDLYGEKEGVLLVPEDQSGTISFQMSWYLNPEERLKAEINVFNQPLPDA
;
A
#
# COMPACT_ATOMS: atom_id res chain seq x y z
N MET A 1 33.50 -17.93 -45.51
CA MET A 1 32.76 -16.87 -46.23
C MET A 1 32.11 -16.01 -45.17
N GLN A 2 32.25 -14.69 -45.26
CA GLN A 2 31.51 -13.74 -44.45
C GLN A 2 30.40 -13.18 -45.34
N PHE A 3 29.15 -13.24 -44.89
CA PHE A 3 28.02 -12.70 -45.63
C PHE A 3 27.69 -11.33 -45.07
N ASN A 4 27.65 -10.31 -45.92
CA ASN A 4 27.24 -8.95 -45.57
C ASN A 4 25.83 -8.70 -46.14
N GLY A 5 24.90 -8.19 -45.33
CA GLY A 5 23.51 -7.86 -45.72
C GLY A 5 22.43 -8.50 -44.85
N VAL A 6 21.17 -8.13 -45.09
CA VAL A 6 19.93 -8.54 -44.37
C VAL A 6 19.81 -10.07 -44.23
N PRO A 7 19.24 -10.64 -43.17
CA PRO A 7 18.99 -12.08 -43.06
C PRO A 7 18.22 -12.72 -44.22
N GLY A 8 18.30 -14.04 -44.31
CA GLY A 8 17.47 -14.90 -45.17
C GLY A 8 18.27 -16.02 -45.83
N GLN A 9 17.56 -16.85 -46.61
CA GLN A 9 18.21 -17.90 -47.41
C GLN A 9 19.22 -17.30 -48.37
N ARG A 10 20.39 -17.92 -48.42
CA ARG A 10 21.47 -17.64 -49.36
C ARG A 10 21.82 -18.91 -50.08
N VAL A 11 22.01 -18.79 -51.38
CA VAL A 11 22.39 -19.90 -52.23
C VAL A 11 23.86 -19.74 -52.57
N VAL A 12 24.70 -20.61 -52.03
CA VAL A 12 26.13 -20.66 -52.30
C VAL A 12 26.36 -21.75 -53.34
N THR A 13 26.65 -21.34 -54.57
CA THR A 13 27.04 -22.28 -55.63
C THR A 13 28.54 -22.25 -55.77
N VAL A 14 29.18 -23.40 -55.55
CA VAL A 14 30.59 -23.60 -55.83
C VAL A 14 30.70 -24.30 -57.18
N VAL A 15 31.37 -23.67 -58.13
CA VAL A 15 31.63 -24.22 -59.46
C VAL A 15 33.11 -24.49 -59.58
N VAL A 16 33.48 -25.71 -59.95
CA VAL A 16 34.85 -26.09 -60.26
C VAL A 16 34.91 -26.42 -61.74
N THR A 17 35.84 -25.77 -62.44
CA THR A 17 36.06 -25.99 -63.86
C THR A 17 37.48 -26.49 -64.06
N GLN A 18 37.61 -27.62 -64.74
CA GLN A 18 38.90 -28.17 -65.16
C GLN A 18 38.76 -28.64 -66.61
N ASP A 19 39.61 -28.10 -67.49
CA ASP A 19 39.50 -28.22 -68.95
C ASP A 19 38.11 -27.77 -69.48
N GLU A 20 37.41 -28.62 -70.23
CA GLU A 20 36.05 -28.37 -70.77
C GLU A 20 34.92 -28.89 -69.85
N GLN A 21 35.25 -29.43 -68.67
CA GLN A 21 34.24 -29.94 -67.74
C GLN A 21 33.98 -28.96 -66.59
N VAL A 22 32.70 -28.69 -66.36
CA VAL A 22 32.20 -27.84 -65.30
C VAL A 22 31.37 -28.70 -64.36
N GLU A 23 31.78 -28.77 -63.10
CA GLU A 23 30.97 -29.37 -62.04
C GLU A 23 30.54 -28.27 -61.07
N SER A 24 29.29 -28.30 -60.63
CA SER A 24 28.79 -27.33 -59.66
C SER A 24 28.04 -28.02 -58.54
N ARG A 25 28.20 -27.48 -57.33
CA ARG A 25 27.43 -27.88 -56.17
C ARG A 25 26.83 -26.66 -55.50
N THR A 26 25.54 -26.74 -55.23
CA THR A 26 24.78 -25.67 -54.59
C THR A 26 24.46 -26.06 -53.15
N LEU A 27 24.75 -25.15 -52.23
CA LEU A 27 24.35 -25.23 -50.83
C LEU A 27 23.41 -24.06 -50.53
N VAL A 28 22.26 -24.35 -49.93
CA VAL A 28 21.40 -23.31 -49.35
C VAL A 28 21.81 -23.14 -47.89
N VAL A 29 22.16 -21.92 -47.50
CA VAL A 29 22.53 -21.51 -46.15
C VAL A 29 21.58 -20.41 -45.69
N ASP A 30 20.96 -20.60 -44.54
CA ASP A 30 20.15 -19.56 -43.90
C ASP A 30 21.07 -18.64 -43.09
N VAL A 31 21.15 -17.36 -43.48
CA VAL A 31 21.83 -16.32 -42.72
C VAL A 31 20.78 -15.69 -41.81
N VAL A 32 20.92 -15.84 -40.49
CA VAL A 32 20.04 -15.20 -39.50
C VAL A 32 20.71 -13.95 -38.94
N ASP A 33 19.93 -13.00 -38.42
CA ASP A 33 20.47 -11.84 -37.72
C ASP A 33 21.34 -12.28 -36.53
N ALA A 34 22.21 -11.36 -36.09
CA ALA A 34 22.82 -11.53 -34.78
C ALA A 34 21.68 -11.72 -33.76
N PRO A 35 21.74 -12.77 -32.92
CA PRO A 35 20.71 -12.98 -31.92
C PRO A 35 20.64 -11.74 -31.02
N PRO A 36 19.43 -11.27 -30.68
CA PRO A 36 19.28 -10.09 -29.81
C PRO A 36 20.03 -10.31 -28.50
N LEU A 37 20.55 -9.24 -27.91
CA LEU A 37 21.22 -9.35 -26.61
C LEU A 37 20.15 -9.69 -25.57
N PRO A 38 20.23 -10.87 -24.92
CA PRO A 38 19.25 -11.22 -23.92
C PRO A 38 19.42 -10.37 -22.68
N GLN A 39 18.31 -9.87 -22.18
CA GLN A 39 18.18 -9.31 -20.85
C GLN A 39 17.33 -10.23 -20.00
N LEU A 40 17.77 -10.45 -18.77
CA LEU A 40 16.93 -11.12 -17.78
C LEU A 40 16.28 -10.06 -16.91
N VAL A 41 14.99 -9.81 -17.08
CA VAL A 41 14.20 -8.93 -16.22
C VAL A 41 13.76 -9.72 -15.00
N ILE A 42 13.81 -9.08 -13.83
CA ILE A 42 13.47 -9.70 -12.55
C ILE A 42 12.46 -8.80 -11.87
N ARG A 43 11.36 -9.40 -11.40
CA ARG A 43 10.29 -8.73 -10.66
C ARG A 43 9.98 -9.56 -9.43
N GLN A 44 9.52 -8.92 -8.37
CA GLN A 44 9.10 -9.64 -7.18
C GLN A 44 7.58 -9.71 -7.09
N ASP A 45 7.05 -10.84 -6.63
CA ASP A 45 5.63 -11.00 -6.43
C ASP A 45 5.13 -10.08 -5.28
N PRO A 46 4.05 -9.32 -5.53
CA PRO A 46 3.47 -8.39 -4.55
C PRO A 46 2.87 -9.06 -3.30
N HIS A 47 2.50 -10.33 -3.38
CA HIS A 47 1.82 -11.09 -2.34
C HIS A 47 2.69 -12.19 -1.71
N ALA A 48 3.78 -12.56 -2.39
CA ALA A 48 4.76 -13.53 -1.91
C ALA A 48 6.17 -12.89 -1.85
N PRO A 49 6.61 -12.40 -0.66
CA PRO A 49 7.80 -11.56 -0.48
C PRO A 49 9.15 -12.24 -0.73
N TYR A 50 9.16 -13.43 -1.30
CA TYR A 50 10.35 -14.19 -1.68
C TYR A 50 10.19 -14.92 -3.02
N LEU A 51 9.01 -14.81 -3.64
CA LEU A 51 8.75 -15.30 -4.98
C LEU A 51 9.20 -14.24 -5.98
N ILE A 52 10.09 -14.63 -6.87
CA ILE A 52 10.71 -13.75 -7.85
C ILE A 52 10.34 -14.25 -9.25
N GLN A 53 9.74 -13.38 -10.05
CA GLN A 53 9.44 -13.60 -11.45
C GLN A 53 10.64 -13.22 -12.32
N PHE A 54 10.94 -14.08 -13.29
CA PHE A 54 12.03 -13.97 -14.23
C PHE A 54 11.47 -13.92 -15.64
N ASP A 55 11.85 -12.89 -16.38
CA ASP A 55 11.39 -12.65 -17.74
C ASP A 55 12.60 -12.49 -18.66
N LEU A 56 12.75 -13.43 -19.60
CA LEU A 56 13.81 -13.45 -20.59
C LEU A 56 13.38 -12.65 -21.82
N VAL A 57 13.87 -11.42 -21.91
CA VAL A 57 13.53 -10.47 -22.95
C VAL A 57 14.75 -10.08 -23.78
N ASP A 58 14.54 -9.48 -24.95
CA ASP A 58 15.60 -8.84 -25.73
C ASP A 58 15.79 -7.37 -25.30
N GLU A 59 16.67 -6.66 -26.02
CA GLU A 59 16.94 -5.23 -25.81
C GLU A 59 15.71 -4.32 -25.99
N SER A 60 14.64 -4.78 -26.66
CA SER A 60 13.37 -4.05 -26.79
C SER A 60 12.32 -4.47 -25.75
N HIS A 61 12.73 -5.24 -24.74
CA HIS A 61 11.87 -5.84 -23.71
C HIS A 61 10.80 -6.80 -24.28
N ALA A 62 10.96 -7.28 -25.52
CA ALA A 62 10.09 -8.28 -26.08
C ALA A 62 10.48 -9.68 -25.57
N PRO A 63 9.52 -10.56 -25.25
CA PRO A 63 9.83 -11.92 -24.80
C PRO A 63 10.63 -12.69 -25.85
N ILE A 64 11.76 -13.26 -25.45
CA ILE A 64 12.60 -14.06 -26.35
C ILE A 64 11.86 -15.33 -26.74
N LYS A 65 11.72 -15.56 -28.05
CA LYS A 65 11.14 -16.79 -28.61
C LYS A 65 12.12 -17.96 -28.53
N ALA A 66 12.30 -18.48 -27.33
CA ALA A 66 13.02 -19.72 -27.09
C ALA A 66 12.11 -20.93 -27.35
N SER A 67 12.66 -22.01 -27.90
CA SER A 67 11.96 -23.31 -27.96
C SER A 67 12.11 -24.11 -26.65
N ARG A 68 13.01 -23.65 -25.78
CA ARG A 68 13.33 -24.23 -24.47
C ARG A 68 14.20 -23.26 -23.69
N VAL A 69 13.94 -23.12 -22.40
CA VAL A 69 14.78 -22.40 -21.44
C VAL A 69 15.12 -23.33 -20.26
N ASP A 70 16.40 -23.50 -19.99
CA ASP A 70 16.92 -24.15 -18.79
C ASP A 70 17.31 -23.04 -17.80
N TRP A 71 16.49 -22.88 -16.76
CA TRP A 71 16.66 -21.93 -15.68
C TRP A 71 17.54 -22.51 -14.57
N LEU A 72 18.56 -21.76 -14.16
CA LEU A 72 19.40 -22.04 -13.00
C LEU A 72 19.28 -20.85 -12.04
N PHE A 73 18.63 -21.03 -10.90
CA PHE A 73 18.28 -19.92 -10.00
C PHE A 73 19.41 -19.52 -9.04
N GLY A 74 20.55 -20.22 -9.07
CA GLY A 74 21.73 -19.87 -8.27
C GLY A 74 21.69 -20.36 -6.82
N ASP A 75 20.61 -20.99 -6.39
CA ASP A 75 20.45 -21.70 -5.12
C ASP A 75 20.64 -23.22 -5.24
N GLY A 76 20.98 -23.69 -6.45
CA GLY A 76 21.12 -25.10 -6.79
C GLY A 76 19.85 -25.73 -7.38
N SER A 77 18.72 -25.02 -7.34
CA SER A 77 17.51 -25.44 -8.06
C SER A 77 17.61 -25.11 -9.55
N GLN A 78 16.86 -25.87 -10.35
CA GLN A 78 16.79 -25.73 -11.80
C GLN A 78 15.39 -26.05 -12.29
N LEU A 79 14.93 -25.32 -13.30
CA LEU A 79 13.66 -25.57 -13.97
C LEU A 79 13.90 -25.62 -15.48
N MET A 80 13.25 -26.56 -16.14
CA MET A 80 13.21 -26.62 -17.59
C MET A 80 11.81 -26.24 -18.02
N ASP A 81 11.69 -25.16 -18.79
CA ASP A 81 10.43 -24.61 -19.24
C ASP A 81 10.45 -24.35 -20.76
N ASP A 82 9.27 -24.29 -21.35
CA ASP A 82 9.03 -24.01 -22.75
C ASP A 82 8.88 -22.49 -23.00
N GLY A 83 8.76 -21.69 -21.93
CA GLY A 83 8.51 -20.24 -21.96
C GLY A 83 9.68 -19.36 -21.47
N PRO A 84 9.70 -18.06 -21.87
CA PRO A 84 10.67 -17.07 -21.41
C PRO A 84 10.33 -16.48 -20.02
N LEU A 85 9.20 -16.86 -19.44
CA LEU A 85 8.72 -16.38 -18.15
C LEU A 85 8.70 -17.54 -17.15
N THR A 86 9.16 -17.30 -15.92
CA THR A 86 9.02 -18.27 -14.83
C THR A 86 9.10 -17.57 -13.48
N ASP A 87 8.64 -18.25 -12.42
CA ASP A 87 8.74 -17.77 -11.05
C ASP A 87 9.58 -18.73 -10.21
N HIS A 88 10.34 -18.19 -9.26
CA HIS A 88 11.11 -18.99 -8.31
C HIS A 88 11.07 -18.41 -6.90
N ASP A 89 10.84 -19.28 -5.92
CA ASP A 89 10.74 -18.92 -4.53
C ASP A 89 12.05 -19.16 -3.80
N TYR A 90 12.68 -18.08 -3.35
CA TYR A 90 13.97 -18.13 -2.67
C TYR A 90 13.88 -18.32 -1.15
N ARG A 91 12.68 -18.47 -0.55
CA ARG A 91 12.53 -18.74 0.90
C ARG A 91 13.45 -19.85 1.36
N MET A 92 13.52 -20.90 0.55
CA MET A 92 14.27 -22.12 0.79
C MET A 92 15.77 -22.01 0.51
N ALA A 93 16.20 -20.87 -0.03
CA ALA A 93 17.57 -20.62 -0.42
C ALA A 93 18.28 -19.60 0.48
N LEU A 94 17.54 -18.83 1.29
CA LEU A 94 18.12 -17.83 2.17
C LEU A 94 19.08 -18.45 3.19
N ASP A 95 20.27 -17.85 3.32
CA ASP A 95 21.24 -18.14 4.36
C ASP A 95 20.76 -17.52 5.67
N MET A 96 20.34 -18.37 6.60
CA MET A 96 19.78 -17.96 7.88
C MET A 96 20.73 -17.10 8.71
N ASP A 97 22.04 -17.17 8.52
CA ASP A 97 23.05 -16.45 9.30
C ASP A 97 23.54 -15.15 8.63
N SER A 98 23.11 -14.88 7.40
CA SER A 98 23.46 -13.68 6.65
C SER A 98 22.26 -12.74 6.51
N PRO A 99 22.41 -11.41 6.69
CA PRO A 99 21.34 -10.44 6.47
C PRO A 99 20.93 -10.32 4.98
N PHE A 100 21.76 -10.85 4.07
CA PHE A 100 21.50 -10.86 2.64
C PHE A 100 21.93 -12.20 2.03
N SER A 101 21.13 -12.72 1.12
CA SER A 101 21.52 -13.85 0.26
C SER A 101 21.63 -13.39 -1.18
N VAL A 102 22.73 -13.73 -1.86
CA VAL A 102 23.00 -13.33 -3.24
C VAL A 102 22.90 -14.54 -4.17
N PHE A 103 22.11 -14.43 -5.22
CA PHE A 103 21.84 -15.50 -6.17
C PHE A 103 22.26 -15.09 -7.58
N ASN A 104 22.98 -15.97 -8.26
CA ASN A 104 23.40 -15.79 -9.65
C ASN A 104 22.50 -16.62 -10.56
N VAL A 105 21.49 -15.96 -11.12
CA VAL A 105 20.51 -16.59 -12.01
C VAL A 105 21.08 -16.66 -13.42
N THR A 106 20.94 -17.83 -14.04
CA THR A 106 21.35 -18.10 -15.42
C THR A 106 20.20 -18.73 -16.18
N ALA A 107 19.77 -18.09 -17.27
CA ALA A 107 18.83 -18.65 -18.23
C ALA A 107 19.63 -19.14 -19.45
N MET A 108 19.72 -20.46 -19.63
CA MET A 108 20.30 -21.05 -20.84
C MET A 108 19.17 -21.40 -21.79
N TYR A 109 19.10 -20.75 -22.95
CA TYR A 109 17.96 -20.91 -23.83
C TYR A 109 18.38 -21.30 -25.24
N GLN A 110 17.49 -22.03 -25.93
CA GLN A 110 17.67 -22.43 -27.32
C GLN A 110 16.72 -21.63 -28.20
N LEU A 111 17.27 -20.86 -29.14
CA LEU A 111 16.51 -20.15 -30.16
C LEU A 111 15.91 -21.16 -31.16
N GLN A 112 14.84 -20.79 -31.85
CA GLN A 112 14.18 -21.66 -32.84
C GLN A 112 15.12 -22.15 -33.96
N GLY A 113 16.20 -21.40 -34.26
CA GLY A 113 17.26 -21.81 -35.19
C GLY A 113 18.26 -22.85 -34.63
N GLY A 114 18.06 -23.31 -33.40
CA GLY A 114 18.87 -24.31 -32.71
C GLY A 114 20.10 -23.78 -31.98
N SER A 115 20.43 -22.49 -32.12
CA SER A 115 21.53 -21.86 -31.39
C SER A 115 21.22 -21.73 -29.90
N ARG A 116 22.23 -21.98 -29.06
CA ARG A 116 22.14 -21.84 -27.61
C ARG A 116 22.74 -20.51 -27.17
N GLN A 117 22.05 -19.85 -26.27
CA GLN A 117 22.43 -18.56 -25.69
C GLN A 117 22.31 -18.62 -24.16
N VAL A 118 22.89 -17.63 -23.50
CA VAL A 118 22.90 -17.54 -22.03
C VAL A 118 22.64 -16.11 -21.61
N ALA A 119 21.63 -15.91 -20.78
CA ALA A 119 21.40 -14.68 -20.03
C ALA A 119 21.81 -14.90 -18.57
N ARG A 120 22.38 -13.88 -17.93
CA ARG A 120 22.72 -13.94 -16.50
C ARG A 120 22.28 -12.67 -15.81
N ARG A 121 21.84 -12.82 -14.56
CA ARG A 121 21.62 -11.69 -13.66
C ARG A 121 21.87 -12.13 -12.24
N THR A 122 22.43 -11.23 -11.45
CA THR A 122 22.58 -11.41 -10.01
C THR A 122 21.43 -10.69 -9.32
N LEU A 123 20.89 -11.26 -8.26
CA LEU A 123 19.96 -10.59 -7.36
C LEU A 123 20.34 -10.88 -5.91
N ALA A 124 19.94 -10.00 -5.01
CA ALA A 124 20.08 -10.14 -3.57
C ALA A 124 18.70 -10.12 -2.92
N ILE A 125 18.52 -10.88 -1.84
CA ILE A 125 17.29 -10.89 -1.06
C ILE A 125 17.67 -10.64 0.40
N ALA A 126 16.99 -9.67 1.01
CA ALA A 126 17.12 -9.37 2.42
C ALA A 126 16.58 -10.53 3.25
N ASN A 127 17.35 -10.90 4.28
CA ASN A 127 16.97 -11.89 5.26
C ASN A 127 16.90 -11.23 6.63
N LEU A 128 15.71 -11.21 7.21
CA LEU A 128 15.46 -10.62 8.52
C LEU A 128 15.60 -11.62 9.67
N ASP A 129 15.81 -12.91 9.41
CA ASP A 129 16.02 -13.91 10.45
C ASP A 129 17.22 -13.60 11.36
N PRO A 130 18.41 -13.21 10.85
CA PRO A 130 19.51 -12.80 11.72
C PRO A 130 19.16 -11.58 12.57
N VAL A 131 18.35 -10.66 12.05
CA VAL A 131 17.91 -9.46 12.77
C VAL A 131 16.96 -9.84 13.89
N ALA A 132 15.94 -10.65 13.62
CA ALA A 132 15.00 -11.17 14.62
C ALA A 132 15.72 -11.92 15.76
N ARG A 133 16.70 -12.78 15.42
CA ARG A 133 17.47 -13.53 16.43
C ARG A 133 18.29 -12.63 17.35
N ARG A 134 18.78 -11.49 16.85
CA ARG A 134 19.48 -10.47 17.66
C ARG A 134 18.54 -9.77 18.62
N LEU A 135 17.32 -9.47 18.17
CA LEU A 135 16.24 -8.95 19.00
C LEU A 135 15.66 -9.99 19.97
N GLY A 136 16.22 -11.21 20.04
CA GLY A 136 15.86 -12.22 21.03
C GLY A 136 14.70 -13.14 20.64
N PHE A 137 14.29 -13.14 19.36
CA PHE A 137 13.21 -14.00 18.88
C PHE A 137 13.52 -14.71 17.55
N VAL A 138 12.74 -15.75 17.27
CA VAL A 138 12.69 -16.43 15.98
C VAL A 138 11.29 -16.24 15.42
N GLN A 139 11.22 -15.83 14.16
CA GLN A 139 9.99 -15.72 13.43
C GLN A 139 10.07 -16.65 12.22
N PRO A 140 9.43 -17.84 12.25
CA PRO A 140 9.27 -18.63 11.05
C PRO A 140 8.45 -17.86 10.01
N TYR A 141 8.63 -18.21 8.74
CA TYR A 141 7.76 -17.69 7.69
C TYR A 141 6.34 -18.23 7.88
N VAL A 142 5.35 -17.34 7.77
CA VAL A 142 3.94 -17.69 7.87
C VAL A 142 3.27 -17.39 6.54
N GLU A 143 2.76 -18.44 5.90
CA GLU A 143 1.92 -18.32 4.73
C GLU A 143 0.48 -18.04 5.16
N GLN A 144 -0.05 -16.90 4.74
CA GLN A 144 -1.37 -16.43 5.15
C GLN A 144 -2.45 -16.97 4.20
N HIS A 145 -3.56 -17.45 4.76
CA HIS A 145 -4.82 -17.62 4.04
C HIS A 145 -5.84 -16.65 4.65
N PRO A 146 -5.95 -15.42 4.11
CA PRO A 146 -6.67 -14.34 4.76
C PRO A 146 -8.19 -14.52 4.80
N GLU A 147 -8.72 -15.64 4.29
CA GLU A 147 -10.14 -15.97 4.28
C GLU A 147 -10.47 -17.09 5.26
N ALA A 148 -11.32 -16.80 6.24
CA ALA A 148 -11.83 -17.80 7.15
C ALA A 148 -12.90 -18.66 6.48
N SER A 149 -12.78 -19.97 6.66
CA SER A 149 -13.78 -20.93 6.19
C SER A 149 -14.92 -21.09 7.20
N TYR A 150 -16.17 -20.95 6.76
CA TYR A 150 -17.32 -21.22 7.62
C TYR A 150 -17.47 -22.72 7.92
N ILE A 151 -17.76 -23.06 9.16
CA ILE A 151 -17.94 -24.43 9.63
C ILE A 151 -19.40 -24.64 10.02
N GLU A 152 -20.07 -25.57 9.33
CA GLU A 152 -21.41 -26.03 9.68
C GLU A 152 -21.36 -27.12 10.76
N GLY A 153 -22.32 -27.12 11.69
CA GLY A 153 -22.44 -28.20 12.66
C GLY A 153 -23.22 -27.82 13.93
N ALA A 154 -23.12 -28.66 14.96
CA ALA A 154 -23.76 -28.42 16.25
C ALA A 154 -23.19 -27.20 17.00
N ARG A 155 -21.99 -26.75 16.61
CA ARG A 155 -21.35 -25.50 17.04
C ARG A 155 -20.83 -24.78 15.79
N PRO A 156 -21.68 -23.98 15.11
CA PRO A 156 -21.24 -23.25 13.93
C PRO A 156 -20.15 -22.23 14.31
N GLY A 157 -19.22 -21.98 13.39
CA GLY A 157 -18.08 -21.12 13.64
C GLY A 157 -17.27 -20.84 12.39
N TRP A 158 -16.10 -20.26 12.58
CA TRP A 158 -15.18 -19.89 11.51
C TRP A 158 -13.82 -20.52 11.75
N ARG A 159 -13.19 -21.00 10.67
CA ARG A 159 -11.86 -21.61 10.68
C ARG A 159 -10.84 -20.72 9.99
N LEU A 160 -9.80 -20.35 10.72
CA LEU A 160 -8.56 -19.79 10.19
C LEU A 160 -7.64 -20.95 9.78
N HIS A 161 -6.97 -20.79 8.64
CA HIS A 161 -5.87 -21.64 8.20
C HIS A 161 -4.64 -20.75 7.97
N PHE A 162 -3.48 -21.15 8.49
CA PHE A 162 -2.18 -20.63 8.02
C PHE A 162 -1.10 -21.72 8.13
N ASP A 163 -0.06 -21.62 7.31
CA ASP A 163 1.04 -22.58 7.30
C ASP A 163 2.31 -21.96 7.89
N ILE A 164 2.94 -22.66 8.82
CA ILE A 164 4.21 -22.26 9.43
C ILE A 164 5.34 -23.02 8.76
N HIS A 165 6.27 -22.27 8.18
CA HIS A 165 7.42 -22.77 7.46
C HIS A 165 8.68 -22.50 8.28
N HIS A 166 9.38 -23.57 8.68
CA HIS A 166 10.59 -23.45 9.50
C HIS A 166 11.75 -24.24 8.91
N ARG A 167 12.90 -23.58 8.88
CA ARG A 167 14.17 -24.11 8.36
C ARG A 167 15.29 -24.11 9.39
N GLY A 168 15.06 -23.49 10.55
CA GLY A 168 16.08 -23.31 11.57
C GLY A 168 16.54 -24.64 12.16
N PRO A 169 17.78 -24.72 12.65
CA PRO A 169 18.31 -25.94 13.25
C PRO A 169 17.72 -26.27 14.62
N LYS A 170 16.88 -25.38 15.17
CA LYS A 170 16.24 -25.56 16.47
C LYS A 170 14.76 -25.78 16.28
N THR A 171 14.24 -26.87 16.83
CA THR A 171 12.80 -27.11 16.87
C THR A 171 12.09 -25.95 17.56
N LEU A 172 11.03 -25.45 16.92
CA LEU A 172 10.15 -24.45 17.49
C LEU A 172 9.02 -25.15 18.23
N ARG A 173 8.80 -24.73 19.47
CA ARG A 173 7.72 -25.24 20.30
C ARG A 173 6.82 -24.09 20.70
N PHE A 174 5.61 -24.08 20.14
CA PHE A 174 4.54 -23.17 20.54
C PHE A 174 3.67 -23.85 21.58
N ASP A 175 3.67 -23.33 22.79
CA ASP A 175 2.91 -23.86 23.93
C ASP A 175 1.76 -22.95 24.36
N LYS A 176 1.70 -21.74 23.80
CA LYS A 176 0.67 -20.75 24.09
C LYS A 176 0.07 -20.17 22.83
N ARG A 177 -1.16 -19.70 22.96
CA ARG A 177 -1.83 -18.91 21.94
C ARG A 177 -2.51 -17.69 22.53
N ARG A 178 -2.74 -16.71 21.68
CA ARG A 178 -3.56 -15.54 21.94
C ARG A 178 -4.44 -15.28 20.72
N ILE A 179 -5.68 -14.88 20.97
CA ILE A 179 -6.65 -14.54 19.93
C ILE A 179 -6.87 -13.03 19.98
N GLN A 180 -6.85 -12.40 18.82
CA GLN A 180 -7.16 -10.99 18.66
C GLN A 180 -8.26 -10.86 17.63
N PHE A 181 -9.39 -10.28 17.97
CA PHE A 181 -10.42 -9.99 16.97
C PHE A 181 -10.04 -8.76 16.15
N LEU A 182 -10.35 -8.80 14.86
CA LEU A 182 -10.16 -7.68 13.94
C LEU A 182 -11.48 -6.93 13.85
N ASP A 183 -11.48 -5.65 14.23
CA ASP A 183 -12.68 -4.82 14.22
C ASP A 183 -12.41 -3.42 13.66
N ARG A 184 -13.48 -2.65 13.45
CA ARG A 184 -13.37 -1.30 12.88
C ARG A 184 -13.36 -0.19 13.92
N SER A 185 -13.56 -0.49 15.21
CA SER A 185 -13.79 0.55 16.21
C SER A 185 -12.52 1.25 16.67
N GLY A 186 -11.34 0.68 16.41
CA GLY A 186 -10.07 1.22 16.90
C GLY A 186 -9.83 0.96 18.40
N GLU A 187 -10.74 0.27 19.09
CA GLU A 187 -10.61 -0.10 20.50
C GLU A 187 -9.98 -1.50 20.66
N SER A 188 -8.80 -1.70 20.06
CA SER A 188 -8.11 -3.00 19.97
C SER A 188 -7.84 -3.65 21.34
N ALA A 189 -7.80 -2.86 22.43
CA ALA A 189 -7.61 -3.34 23.81
C ALA A 189 -8.76 -4.20 24.34
N GLY A 190 -10.00 -4.00 23.88
CA GLY A 190 -11.18 -4.77 24.30
C GLY A 190 -11.31 -6.13 23.61
N LEU A 191 -10.48 -6.39 22.60
CA LEU A 191 -10.62 -7.48 21.64
C LEU A 191 -9.46 -8.47 21.64
N LEU A 192 -8.52 -8.28 22.56
CA LEU A 192 -7.44 -9.21 22.86
C LEU A 192 -7.87 -10.17 23.95
N MET A 193 -8.05 -11.45 23.58
CA MET A 193 -8.29 -12.50 24.56
C MET A 193 -7.03 -12.76 25.38
N PRO A 194 -7.14 -13.19 26.65
CA PRO A 194 -5.98 -13.59 27.44
C PRO A 194 -5.16 -14.65 26.73
N THR A 195 -3.84 -14.62 26.95
CA THR A 195 -2.97 -15.72 26.50
C THR A 195 -3.39 -17.01 27.21
N THR A 196 -3.58 -18.07 26.43
CA THR A 196 -3.98 -19.39 26.92
C THR A 196 -2.96 -20.44 26.54
N ASP A 197 -2.76 -21.42 27.42
CA ASP A 197 -1.92 -22.57 27.11
C ASP A 197 -2.61 -23.44 26.04
N LEU A 198 -1.83 -23.94 25.08
CA LEU A 198 -2.30 -24.91 24.10
C LEU A 198 -2.42 -26.28 24.77
N ALA A 199 -3.55 -26.95 24.57
CA ALA A 199 -3.77 -28.30 25.08
C ALA A 199 -2.73 -29.30 24.55
N THR A 200 -2.35 -29.13 23.28
CA THR A 200 -1.23 -29.82 22.65
C THR A 200 -0.32 -28.76 22.04
N PRO A 201 0.96 -28.68 22.44
CA PRO A 201 1.93 -27.80 21.82
C PRO A 201 2.06 -28.06 20.33
N ILE A 202 2.19 -27.01 19.53
CA ILE A 202 2.52 -27.11 18.11
C ILE A 202 4.04 -27.19 18.00
N ILE A 203 4.54 -28.26 17.39
CA ILE A 203 5.97 -28.53 17.21
C ILE A 203 6.31 -28.38 15.73
N VAL A 204 7.23 -27.49 15.42
CA VAL A 204 7.78 -27.32 14.09
C VAL A 204 9.25 -27.75 14.15
N GLU A 205 9.53 -28.96 13.66
CA GLU A 205 10.84 -29.59 13.78
C GLU A 205 11.92 -28.75 13.09
N GLY A 206 13.05 -28.60 13.78
CA GLY A 206 14.25 -28.01 13.20
C GLY A 206 15.11 -29.06 12.50
N HIS A 207 15.89 -28.63 11.52
CA HIS A 207 16.78 -29.51 10.76
C HIS A 207 18.23 -29.10 10.92
N ASP A 208 19.10 -30.03 11.30
CA ASP A 208 20.54 -29.79 11.29
C ASP A 208 21.00 -29.54 9.84
N ASN A 209 21.62 -28.37 9.60
CA ASN A 209 22.03 -27.79 8.30
C ASN A 209 23.01 -28.64 7.44
N GLN A 210 23.02 -29.97 7.52
CA GLN A 210 23.94 -30.86 6.78
C GLN A 210 23.49 -31.13 5.33
N GLY A 211 23.26 -30.07 4.55
CA GLY A 211 23.41 -30.10 3.09
C GLY A 211 22.18 -30.35 2.23
N SER A 212 20.98 -30.43 2.80
CA SER A 212 19.72 -30.26 2.05
C SER A 212 18.83 -29.31 2.82
N ALA A 213 18.35 -28.24 2.18
CA ALA A 213 17.35 -27.32 2.74
C ALA A 213 16.04 -28.10 2.97
N GLN A 214 15.93 -28.77 4.11
CA GLN A 214 14.68 -29.38 4.54
C GLN A 214 13.87 -28.32 5.27
N GLU A 215 12.64 -28.17 4.84
CA GLU A 215 11.62 -27.37 5.51
C GLU A 215 10.71 -28.29 6.31
N THR A 216 10.34 -27.83 7.50
CA THR A 216 9.15 -28.36 8.16
C THR A 216 8.01 -27.38 7.91
N VAL A 217 6.95 -27.86 7.27
CA VAL A 217 5.70 -27.13 7.12
C VAL A 217 4.68 -27.71 8.10
N VAL A 218 4.11 -26.86 8.96
CA VAL A 218 3.03 -27.24 9.86
C VAL A 218 1.80 -26.40 9.55
N GLN A 219 0.72 -27.08 9.17
CA GLN A 219 -0.57 -26.45 8.95
C GLN A 219 -1.26 -26.21 10.28
N VAL A 220 -1.69 -24.97 10.50
CA VAL A 220 -2.40 -24.57 11.71
C VAL A 220 -3.83 -24.19 11.34
N GLU A 221 -4.76 -24.97 11.89
CA GLU A 221 -6.19 -24.65 11.84
C GLU A 221 -6.65 -24.21 13.22
N TYR A 222 -7.40 -23.11 13.28
CA TYR A 222 -8.06 -22.68 14.50
C TYR A 222 -9.54 -22.39 14.24
N GLU A 223 -10.42 -22.89 15.11
CA GLU A 223 -11.86 -22.70 15.00
C GLU A 223 -12.35 -21.76 16.11
N ILE A 224 -13.12 -20.75 15.73
CA ILE A 224 -13.80 -19.87 16.66
C ILE A 224 -15.32 -20.03 16.53
N PRO A 225 -16.01 -20.43 17.61
CA PRO A 225 -17.47 -20.53 17.58
C PRO A 225 -18.12 -19.17 17.39
N ILE A 226 -19.24 -19.11 16.64
CA ILE A 226 -19.90 -17.84 16.31
C ILE A 226 -20.35 -17.05 17.55
N GLN A 227 -20.73 -17.75 18.63
CA GLN A 227 -21.14 -17.11 19.88
C GLN A 227 -20.00 -16.45 20.65
N ASP A 228 -18.75 -16.78 20.33
CA ASP A 228 -17.56 -16.22 20.98
C ASP A 228 -17.01 -15.02 20.21
N ILE A 229 -17.57 -14.70 19.03
CA ILE A 229 -17.15 -13.58 18.19
C ILE A 229 -17.84 -12.30 18.66
N PRO A 230 -17.08 -11.26 19.07
CA PRO A 230 -17.63 -9.97 19.44
C PRO A 230 -18.41 -9.33 18.29
N ALA A 231 -19.44 -8.57 18.66
CA ALA A 231 -20.13 -7.72 17.69
C ALA A 231 -19.15 -6.72 17.05
N GLY A 232 -19.25 -6.54 15.73
CA GLY A 232 -18.37 -5.64 14.98
C GLY A 232 -17.06 -6.25 14.50
N ALA A 233 -16.68 -7.45 14.98
CA ALA A 233 -15.52 -8.15 14.44
C ALA A 233 -15.78 -8.57 12.99
N PHE A 234 -14.84 -8.25 12.09
CA PHE A 234 -14.86 -8.68 10.69
C PHE A 234 -13.87 -9.83 10.42
N GLY A 235 -13.03 -10.15 11.39
CA GLY A 235 -12.06 -11.22 11.31
C GLY A 235 -11.43 -11.52 12.67
N TYR A 236 -10.41 -12.36 12.66
CA TYR A 236 -9.57 -12.60 13.84
C TYR A 236 -8.17 -13.06 13.45
N ALA A 237 -7.24 -12.85 14.37
CA ALA A 237 -5.88 -13.31 14.33
C ALA A 237 -5.62 -14.35 15.44
N VAL A 238 -4.73 -15.29 15.14
CA VAL A 238 -4.20 -16.26 16.11
C VAL A 238 -2.70 -16.06 16.21
N HIS A 239 -2.24 -15.64 17.38
CA HIS A 239 -0.82 -15.50 17.69
C HIS A 239 -0.36 -16.70 18.50
N LEU A 240 0.60 -17.44 17.96
CA LEU A 240 1.30 -18.51 18.64
C LEU A 240 2.53 -17.95 19.33
N ILE A 241 2.71 -18.34 20.59
CA ILE A 241 3.82 -17.91 21.44
C ILE A 241 4.54 -19.17 21.91
N GLY A 242 5.86 -19.15 21.78
CA GLY A 242 6.69 -20.31 22.03
C GLY A 242 8.15 -19.97 22.28
N HIS A 243 9.00 -20.97 22.07
CA HIS A 243 10.44 -20.86 22.17
C HIS A 243 11.14 -21.79 21.17
N ALA A 244 12.35 -21.42 20.78
CA ALA A 244 13.25 -22.31 20.04
C ALA A 244 14.08 -23.14 21.04
N GLU A 245 14.00 -24.47 20.94
CA GLU A 245 14.59 -25.36 21.93
C GLU A 245 16.10 -25.15 22.11
N ASN A 246 16.55 -25.14 23.37
CA ASN A 246 17.96 -25.01 23.77
C ASN A 246 18.67 -23.74 23.25
N SER A 247 17.92 -22.70 22.84
CA SER A 247 18.48 -21.42 22.36
C SER A 247 18.26 -20.25 23.32
N GLY A 248 17.20 -20.31 24.15
CA GLY A 248 16.73 -19.18 24.96
C GLY A 248 15.91 -18.16 24.17
N LEU A 249 15.80 -18.29 22.85
CA LEU A 249 15.02 -17.39 22.00
C LEU A 249 13.53 -17.70 22.09
N LYS A 250 12.72 -16.63 22.05
CA LYS A 250 11.27 -16.72 21.87
C LYS A 250 10.93 -17.13 20.45
N ALA A 251 9.76 -17.70 20.24
CA ALA A 251 9.23 -17.99 18.90
C ALA A 251 7.82 -17.42 18.77
N TYR A 252 7.55 -16.73 17.66
CA TYR A 252 6.25 -16.12 17.38
C TYR A 252 5.79 -16.46 15.97
N ALA A 253 4.50 -16.80 15.81
CA ALA A 253 3.87 -16.97 14.51
C ALA A 253 2.43 -16.46 14.58
N SER A 254 2.00 -15.65 13.61
CA SER A 254 0.67 -15.03 13.60
C SER A 254 -0.05 -15.32 12.29
N GLY A 255 -1.24 -15.90 12.37
CA GLY A 255 -2.15 -16.03 11.23
C GLY A 255 -3.31 -15.04 11.34
N TYR A 256 -3.71 -14.44 10.22
CA TYR A 256 -4.77 -13.43 10.14
C TYR A 256 -5.84 -13.86 9.13
N CYS A 257 -7.12 -13.66 9.46
CA CYS A 257 -8.20 -13.89 8.51
C CYS A 257 -9.38 -12.95 8.72
N GLU A 258 -10.18 -12.86 7.67
CA GLU A 258 -11.51 -12.26 7.67
C GLU A 258 -12.59 -13.31 7.56
N PHE A 259 -13.76 -13.02 8.11
CA PHE A 259 -14.93 -13.84 7.86
C PHE A 259 -15.35 -13.70 6.39
N ALA A 260 -15.51 -14.81 5.67
CA ALA A 260 -15.97 -14.77 4.29
C ALA A 260 -17.35 -14.06 4.22
N SER A 261 -17.39 -12.93 3.51
CA SER A 261 -18.46 -11.94 3.47
C SER A 261 -18.45 -10.92 4.63
N PRO A 262 -18.19 -9.62 4.36
CA PRO A 262 -18.14 -8.54 5.37
C PRO A 262 -19.51 -8.16 5.94
N THR A 263 -20.49 -9.07 5.98
CA THR A 263 -21.81 -8.80 6.54
C THR A 263 -21.76 -8.80 8.07
N THR A 264 -21.15 -7.76 8.62
CA THR A 264 -21.44 -7.09 9.89
C THR A 264 -22.29 -7.92 10.88
N ILE A 265 -21.61 -8.55 11.84
CA ILE A 265 -22.21 -9.05 13.08
C ILE A 265 -22.57 -7.81 13.93
N HIS A 266 -23.72 -7.18 13.69
CA HIS A 266 -24.24 -6.14 14.59
C HIS A 266 -25.04 -6.78 15.73
N GLU A 267 -24.69 -6.47 16.97
CA GLU A 267 -25.59 -6.63 18.11
C GLU A 267 -26.72 -5.58 18.04
N PRO A 268 -27.94 -5.91 18.47
CA PRO A 268 -29.05 -5.00 18.39
C PRO A 268 -29.01 -4.00 19.57
N LEU A 269 -28.94 -2.71 19.24
CA LEU A 269 -29.34 -1.57 20.09
C LEU A 269 -30.74 -1.71 20.74
N SER A 270 -31.49 -2.78 20.43
CA SER A 270 -32.87 -3.00 20.81
C SER A 270 -33.07 -3.32 22.29
N ALA A 271 -32.13 -3.97 22.99
CA ALA A 271 -32.38 -4.44 24.36
C ALA A 271 -32.45 -3.29 25.39
N GLN A 272 -31.56 -2.30 25.28
CA GLN A 272 -31.55 -1.14 26.18
C GLN A 272 -32.64 -0.12 25.81
N ALA A 273 -32.88 0.09 24.51
CA ALA A 273 -33.98 0.91 24.01
C ALA A 273 -35.36 0.33 24.37
N ALA A 274 -35.52 -1.00 24.32
CA ALA A 274 -36.74 -1.69 24.73
C ALA A 274 -36.98 -1.55 26.24
N GLN A 275 -35.97 -1.74 27.10
CA GLN A 275 -36.12 -1.56 28.55
C GLN A 275 -36.45 -0.11 28.98
N PHE A 276 -36.02 0.88 28.19
CA PHE A 276 -36.40 2.27 28.39
C PHE A 276 -37.87 2.52 27.99
N MET A 277 -38.28 2.02 26.82
CA MET A 277 -39.64 2.17 26.30
C MET A 277 -40.68 1.40 27.14
N GLU A 278 -40.34 0.22 27.62
CA GLU A 278 -41.20 -0.65 28.43
C GLU A 278 -41.49 -0.03 29.81
N ARG A 279 -40.51 0.66 30.42
CA ARG A 279 -40.69 1.39 31.68
C ARG A 279 -41.55 2.66 31.53
N ARG A 280 -41.48 3.34 30.38
CA ARG A 280 -42.22 4.59 30.11
C ARG A 280 -43.66 4.37 29.65
N THR A 281 -43.94 3.20 29.08
CA THR A 281 -45.28 2.79 28.64
C THR A 281 -46.05 2.02 29.72
N ALA A 282 -45.35 1.51 30.75
CA ALA A 282 -45.99 0.88 31.91
C ALA A 282 -46.88 1.86 32.67
N GLY A 283 -48.21 1.72 32.50
CA GLY A 283 -49.23 2.44 33.27
C GLY A 283 -49.77 3.73 32.66
N VAL A 284 -49.38 4.10 31.43
CA VAL A 284 -49.92 5.29 30.74
C VAL A 284 -50.85 4.87 29.60
N PRO A 285 -52.17 5.15 29.67
CA PRO A 285 -53.07 4.87 28.55
C PRO A 285 -52.89 5.92 27.46
N GLY A 286 -52.25 5.54 26.35
CA GLY A 286 -52.10 6.35 25.13
C GLY A 286 -50.67 6.42 24.59
N PRO A 287 -50.48 6.89 23.35
CA PRO A 287 -49.16 7.01 22.73
C PRO A 287 -48.32 8.05 23.46
N VAL A 288 -47.24 7.60 24.10
CA VAL A 288 -46.27 8.46 24.79
C VAL A 288 -45.27 9.00 23.76
N ARG A 289 -45.30 10.32 23.50
CA ARG A 289 -44.24 10.98 22.73
C ARG A 289 -43.06 11.26 23.66
N VAL A 290 -41.87 10.81 23.24
CA VAL A 290 -40.61 11.13 23.90
C VAL A 290 -39.78 11.95 22.92
N SER A 291 -39.39 13.15 23.31
CA SER A 291 -38.50 13.98 22.48
C SER A 291 -37.05 13.53 22.62
N GLN A 292 -36.23 13.72 21.59
CA GLN A 292 -34.79 13.45 21.61
C GLN A 292 -34.10 14.17 22.79
N THR A 293 -34.58 15.36 23.14
CA THR A 293 -34.10 16.15 24.29
C THR A 293 -34.42 15.49 25.63
N GLU A 294 -35.57 14.82 25.79
CA GLU A 294 -35.90 14.07 27.01
C GLU A 294 -35.02 12.83 27.20
N ILE A 295 -34.65 12.16 26.11
CA ILE A 295 -33.73 11.02 26.12
C ILE A 295 -32.35 11.48 26.57
N LEU A 296 -31.86 12.58 26.00
CA LEU A 296 -30.58 13.19 26.36
C LEU A 296 -30.57 13.74 27.79
N ASP A 297 -31.69 14.24 28.30
CA ASP A 297 -31.80 14.74 29.68
C ASP A 297 -31.80 13.63 30.75
N GLU A 298 -32.36 12.45 30.48
CA GLU A 298 -32.26 11.31 31.41
C GLU A 298 -30.86 10.69 31.42
N VAL A 299 -30.17 10.70 30.28
CA VAL A 299 -28.75 10.33 30.16
C VAL A 299 -27.86 11.32 30.93
N ARG A 300 -28.13 12.63 30.83
CA ARG A 300 -27.44 13.68 31.61
C ARG A 300 -27.70 13.63 33.11
N ARG A 301 -28.83 13.06 33.55
CA ARG A 301 -29.19 12.89 34.98
C ARG A 301 -28.54 11.67 35.65
N GLY A 302 -27.67 10.94 34.96
CA GLY A 302 -26.83 9.89 35.56
C GLY A 302 -27.57 8.64 36.02
N ARG A 303 -28.72 8.32 35.40
CA ARG A 303 -29.51 7.10 35.72
C ARG A 303 -29.16 5.87 34.88
N TYR A 304 -28.28 6.03 33.88
CA TYR A 304 -27.68 4.96 33.08
C TYR A 304 -26.17 5.15 33.09
N ALA A 305 -25.41 4.06 33.17
CA ALA A 305 -23.96 4.11 33.12
C ALA A 305 -23.51 4.53 31.71
N TYR A 306 -22.71 5.58 31.62
CA TYR A 306 -21.99 5.96 30.40
C TYR A 306 -20.86 4.93 30.16
N PRO A 307 -20.55 4.58 28.90
CA PRO A 307 -19.18 4.22 28.53
C PRO A 307 -18.29 5.45 28.78
N ASP A 308 -17.11 5.27 29.35
CA ASP A 308 -16.23 6.34 29.85
C ASP A 308 -15.66 7.30 28.79
N SER A 309 -16.12 7.26 27.53
CA SER A 309 -15.47 7.92 26.38
C SER A 309 -15.98 9.32 26.01
N LEU A 310 -16.80 10.00 26.81
CA LEU A 310 -17.28 11.36 26.46
C LEU A 310 -17.20 12.37 27.62
N ARG A 311 -15.97 12.81 27.91
CA ARG A 311 -15.71 14.13 28.54
C ARG A 311 -15.22 15.11 27.49
N LEU A 312 -16.16 15.73 26.76
CA LEU A 312 -15.85 16.94 26.00
C LEU A 312 -16.07 18.18 26.87
N MET A 313 -14.96 18.90 27.09
CA MET A 313 -14.94 20.26 27.60
C MET A 313 -15.78 21.16 26.68
N SER A 314 -16.95 21.59 27.14
CA SER A 314 -17.62 22.74 26.52
C SER A 314 -17.00 24.01 27.08
N VAL A 315 -16.22 24.71 26.26
CA VAL A 315 -15.92 26.14 26.44
C VAL A 315 -17.12 26.91 25.86
N PRO A 316 -17.88 27.68 26.65
CA PRO A 316 -18.94 28.52 26.08
C PRO A 316 -18.31 29.75 25.42
N ALA A 317 -18.66 30.02 24.17
CA ALA A 317 -18.40 31.31 23.53
C ALA A 317 -19.07 32.45 24.33
N PRO A 318 -18.43 33.62 24.49
CA PRO A 318 -18.97 34.70 25.30
C PRO A 318 -20.15 35.37 24.58
N ARG A 319 -21.33 35.32 25.21
CA ARG A 319 -22.43 36.25 24.93
C ARG A 319 -22.45 37.32 26.01
N GLY A 320 -22.28 38.58 25.58
CA GLY A 320 -22.90 39.76 26.19
C GLY A 320 -22.35 40.23 27.53
N GLU A 321 -21.80 41.44 27.51
CA GLU A 321 -21.54 42.28 28.68
C GLU A 321 -22.80 42.44 29.56
N THR A 322 -22.67 42.22 30.87
CA THR A 322 -22.94 43.15 32.00
C THR A 322 -23.31 42.38 33.28
N GLU A 323 -22.67 42.77 34.40
CA GLU A 323 -23.03 42.47 35.79
C GLU A 323 -22.90 40.98 36.22
N SER A 324 -22.23 40.56 37.29
CA SER A 324 -21.81 41.21 38.52
C SER A 324 -20.88 40.27 39.30
N ARG A 325 -20.06 40.88 40.16
CA ARG A 325 -19.09 40.27 41.09
C ARG A 325 -19.77 39.37 42.14
N GLU A 326 -18.94 38.49 42.71
CA GLU A 326 -19.12 37.71 43.96
C GLU A 326 -19.69 36.30 43.83
N LEU A 327 -18.80 35.30 43.67
CA LEU A 327 -18.79 34.03 44.43
C LEU A 327 -17.71 33.07 43.88
N ALA A 328 -16.46 33.26 44.32
CA ALA A 328 -15.44 32.22 44.22
C ALA A 328 -14.38 32.43 45.32
N ALA A 329 -14.72 32.02 46.54
CA ALA A 329 -13.77 31.81 47.61
C ALA A 329 -13.73 30.32 47.94
N GLY A 330 -12.58 29.69 47.65
CA GLY A 330 -12.17 28.43 48.29
C GLY A 330 -12.08 27.19 47.40
N ALA A 331 -10.91 26.96 46.77
CA ALA A 331 -10.17 25.68 46.85
C ALA A 331 -8.86 25.73 46.01
N SER A 332 -7.73 25.84 46.73
CA SER A 332 -6.40 25.26 46.45
C SER A 332 -5.74 25.44 45.07
N ALA A 333 -4.96 26.52 44.96
CA ALA A 333 -3.86 26.70 44.02
C ALA A 333 -2.72 25.70 44.27
N ARG A 334 -2.43 24.82 43.30
CA ARG A 334 -1.11 24.17 43.14
C ARG A 334 -0.83 23.52 41.77
N ASN A 335 -1.79 23.45 40.84
CA ASN A 335 -1.58 22.81 39.52
C ASN A 335 -1.75 23.74 38.30
N THR A 336 -1.79 25.07 38.49
CA THR A 336 -2.14 26.01 37.40
C THR A 336 -0.97 26.89 36.94
N GLU A 337 0.20 26.78 37.58
CA GLU A 337 1.35 27.65 37.31
C GLU A 337 2.39 27.00 36.39
N ALA A 338 2.39 25.66 36.25
CA ALA A 338 3.28 24.95 35.31
C ALA A 338 2.71 24.85 33.86
N LEU A 339 1.41 25.07 33.66
CA LEU A 339 0.75 24.97 32.34
C LEU A 339 0.61 26.31 31.61
N ARG A 340 1.02 27.42 32.23
CA ARG A 340 0.90 28.78 31.64
C ARG A 340 2.17 29.31 30.99
N GLU A 341 3.30 28.61 31.08
CA GLU A 341 4.56 29.04 30.44
C GLU A 341 4.83 28.42 29.05
N VAL A 342 4.04 27.44 28.59
CA VAL A 342 4.34 26.71 27.33
C VAL A 342 3.45 27.10 26.13
N VAL A 343 2.41 27.93 26.31
CA VAL A 343 1.55 28.35 25.18
C VAL A 343 1.54 29.87 25.07
N ARG A 344 2.32 30.42 24.13
CA ARG A 344 2.19 31.82 23.73
C ARG A 344 0.87 32.02 22.97
N PRO A 345 0.03 32.99 23.34
CA PRO A 345 -1.22 33.29 22.64
C PRO A 345 -0.96 34.38 21.58
N ASN A 346 -1.14 34.08 20.29
CA ASN A 346 -1.31 35.09 19.22
C ASN A 346 -1.85 34.51 17.90
N TRP A 347 -2.72 33.50 17.95
CA TRP A 347 -3.27 32.86 16.76
C TRP A 347 -4.79 32.90 16.76
N VAL A 348 -5.37 34.05 16.42
CA VAL A 348 -6.80 34.15 16.04
C VAL A 348 -6.96 35.26 15.01
N SER A 349 -6.92 34.93 13.70
CA SER A 349 -7.74 35.58 12.65
C SER A 349 -7.47 35.12 11.21
N TYR A 350 -7.55 33.83 10.84
CA TYR A 350 -7.61 33.44 9.42
C TYR A 350 -8.44 32.17 9.22
N GLU A 351 -9.75 32.30 8.99
CA GLU A 351 -10.68 31.16 8.86
C GLU A 351 -10.84 30.65 7.41
N SER A 352 -10.50 31.40 6.35
CA SER A 352 -10.79 30.96 4.98
C SER A 352 -9.67 30.14 4.31
N GLU A 353 -8.41 30.56 4.41
CA GLU A 353 -7.26 29.80 3.84
C GLU A 353 -6.90 28.59 4.70
N TYR A 354 -7.14 28.68 6.00
CA TYR A 354 -7.01 27.58 6.96
C TYR A 354 -8.00 26.44 6.69
N ILE A 355 -9.21 26.75 6.21
CA ILE A 355 -10.22 25.74 5.87
C ILE A 355 -9.84 24.95 4.60
N ASP A 356 -9.21 25.55 3.59
CA ASP A 356 -8.81 24.80 2.39
C ASP A 356 -7.67 23.81 2.68
N CYS A 357 -6.67 24.19 3.48
CA CYS A 357 -5.62 23.26 3.91
C CYS A 357 -6.14 22.20 4.91
N LEU A 358 -7.06 22.57 5.81
CA LEU A 358 -7.77 21.61 6.67
C LEU A 358 -8.66 20.65 5.87
N GLN A 359 -9.31 21.12 4.80
CA GLN A 359 -10.18 20.26 3.99
C GLN A 359 -9.37 19.24 3.19
N GLN A 360 -8.19 19.59 2.68
CA GLN A 360 -7.36 18.59 1.97
C GLN A 360 -6.81 17.49 2.89
N SER A 361 -6.53 17.80 4.16
CA SER A 361 -5.99 16.83 5.13
C SER A 361 -7.04 16.16 6.03
N ALA A 362 -8.23 16.73 6.18
CA ALA A 362 -9.30 16.21 7.06
C ALA A 362 -10.61 15.87 6.35
N SER A 363 -10.89 16.35 5.12
CA SER A 363 -12.22 16.15 4.49
C SER A 363 -12.41 14.84 3.74
N ARG A 364 -11.42 13.93 3.74
CA ARG A 364 -11.57 12.59 3.15
C ARG A 364 -11.18 11.43 4.06
N VAL A 365 -10.62 11.73 5.23
CA VAL A 365 -10.39 10.77 6.32
C VAL A 365 -11.39 11.09 7.43
N LEU A 366 -12.66 10.81 7.15
CA LEU A 366 -13.61 10.60 8.22
C LEU A 366 -13.82 9.10 8.25
N ALA A 367 -13.38 8.49 9.36
CA ALA A 367 -13.96 7.24 9.83
C ALA A 367 -15.49 7.30 9.57
N PRO A 368 -16.12 6.24 9.04
CA PRO A 368 -17.51 6.28 8.55
C PRO A 368 -18.59 6.55 9.63
N TRP A 369 -18.24 7.06 10.81
CA TRP A 369 -19.15 7.20 11.93
C TRP A 369 -19.22 8.65 12.41
N GLU A 370 -20.41 9.23 12.24
CA GLU A 370 -20.87 10.58 12.57
C GLU A 370 -20.56 11.73 11.59
N ILE A 371 -20.43 11.44 10.29
CA ILE A 371 -20.90 12.43 9.32
C ILE A 371 -22.42 12.51 9.48
N PRO A 372 -23.02 13.69 9.72
CA PRO A 372 -24.47 13.83 9.59
C PRO A 372 -24.86 13.45 8.16
N VAL A 373 -25.35 12.22 7.99
CA VAL A 373 -25.80 11.71 6.70
C VAL A 373 -26.92 12.61 6.18
N THR A 374 -26.69 13.16 5.00
CA THR A 374 -27.64 14.01 4.28
C THR A 374 -28.41 13.20 3.25
N ALA A 375 -29.63 13.66 2.96
CA ALA A 375 -30.43 13.03 1.92
C ALA A 375 -29.69 13.12 0.57
N GLY A 376 -29.49 11.97 -0.09
CA GLY A 376 -28.77 11.86 -1.35
C GLY A 376 -27.32 11.38 -1.24
N ASP A 377 -26.79 11.17 -0.03
CA ASP A 377 -25.45 10.58 0.15
C ASP A 377 -25.44 9.07 -0.18
N PRO A 378 -24.34 8.52 -0.71
CA PRO A 378 -24.14 7.07 -0.86
C PRO A 378 -24.44 6.32 0.43
N ALA A 379 -25.14 5.19 0.32
CA ALA A 379 -25.54 4.41 1.48
C ALA A 379 -25.41 2.91 1.22
N ASP A 380 -24.90 2.16 2.19
CA ASP A 380 -25.01 0.70 2.17
C ASP A 380 -26.51 0.32 2.29
N PRO A 381 -27.07 -0.48 1.37
CA PRO A 381 -28.47 -0.88 1.37
C PRO A 381 -28.94 -1.59 2.64
N PHE A 382 -28.01 -2.15 3.42
CA PHE A 382 -28.31 -2.84 4.66
C PHE A 382 -27.98 -2.00 5.90
N SER A 383 -27.68 -0.71 5.77
CA SER A 383 -27.55 0.19 6.92
C SER A 383 -28.89 0.42 7.62
N PRO A 384 -28.91 0.58 8.95
CA PRO A 384 -30.13 0.95 9.68
C PRO A 384 -30.55 2.40 9.36
N PRO A 385 -31.84 2.76 9.50
CA PRO A 385 -32.29 4.14 9.31
C PRO A 385 -31.63 5.11 10.30
N VAL A 386 -31.30 6.31 9.84
CA VAL A 386 -30.75 7.41 10.66
C VAL A 386 -31.73 8.57 10.68
N GLY A 387 -32.35 8.81 11.83
CA GLY A 387 -33.37 9.86 11.99
C GLY A 387 -34.57 9.64 11.07
N THR A 388 -34.77 10.54 10.11
CA THR A 388 -35.84 10.44 9.09
C THR A 388 -35.33 9.95 7.74
N LEU A 389 -34.11 9.40 7.67
CA LEU A 389 -33.50 8.88 6.46
C LEU A 389 -33.31 7.37 6.55
N ALA A 390 -33.41 6.69 5.42
CA ALA A 390 -33.09 5.28 5.29
C ALA A 390 -32.47 5.01 3.91
N PRO A 391 -31.59 4.00 3.76
CA PRO A 391 -31.02 3.65 2.47
C PRO A 391 -32.11 3.12 1.54
N GLN A 392 -32.38 3.81 0.45
CA GLN A 392 -33.34 3.40 -0.57
C GLN A 392 -32.69 3.39 -1.95
N VAL A 393 -33.12 2.46 -2.80
CA VAL A 393 -32.63 2.34 -4.19
C VAL A 393 -33.09 3.56 -4.98
N VAL A 394 -32.16 4.31 -5.55
CA VAL A 394 -32.49 5.45 -6.43
C VAL A 394 -32.21 5.13 -7.90
N PRO A 395 -33.02 5.65 -8.84
CA PRO A 395 -32.67 5.61 -10.25
C PRO A 395 -31.38 6.41 -10.51
N GLY A 396 -30.38 5.81 -11.14
CA GLY A 396 -29.09 6.46 -11.42
C GLY A 396 -28.19 5.65 -12.36
N GLU A 397 -27.08 6.25 -12.81
CA GLU A 397 -26.03 5.52 -13.53
C GLU A 397 -25.32 4.53 -12.58
N PRO A 398 -24.85 3.38 -13.09
CA PRO A 398 -24.09 2.44 -12.29
C PRO A 398 -22.84 3.09 -11.69
N GLU A 399 -22.59 2.86 -10.41
CA GLU A 399 -21.40 3.37 -9.73
C GLU A 399 -20.54 2.24 -9.16
N TRP A 400 -19.25 2.51 -8.97
CA TRP A 400 -18.36 1.61 -8.24
C TRP A 400 -18.48 1.87 -6.75
N LEU A 401 -19.03 0.92 -6.03
CA LEU A 401 -19.04 0.91 -4.57
C LEU A 401 -17.83 0.14 -4.08
N VAL A 402 -17.07 0.76 -3.17
CA VAL A 402 -16.08 0.03 -2.38
C VAL A 402 -16.84 -0.86 -1.41
N GLU A 403 -16.79 -2.17 -1.64
CA GLU A 403 -17.46 -3.15 -0.77
C GLU A 403 -16.53 -3.55 0.39
N VAL A 404 -15.22 -3.64 0.13
CA VAL A 404 -14.20 -3.77 1.18
C VAL A 404 -13.04 -2.81 0.91
N PRO A 405 -12.72 -1.87 1.82
CA PRO A 405 -11.58 -0.96 1.62
C PRO A 405 -10.24 -1.70 1.76
N GLY A 406 -9.23 -1.25 1.04
CA GLY A 406 -7.86 -1.78 1.18
C GLY A 406 -7.34 -1.61 2.60
N ARG A 407 -6.56 -2.57 3.10
CA ARG A 407 -6.15 -2.63 4.51
C ARG A 407 -4.88 -3.45 4.76
N PHE A 408 -4.18 -3.10 5.83
CA PHE A 408 -3.03 -3.85 6.35
C PHE A 408 -3.49 -4.74 7.50
N LEU A 409 -3.84 -5.99 7.21
CA LEU A 409 -4.59 -6.88 8.10
C LEU A 409 -3.88 -7.17 9.44
N ASN A 410 -2.55 -7.01 9.48
CA ASN A 410 -1.73 -7.23 10.66
C ASN A 410 -1.13 -5.96 11.28
N ALA A 411 -1.59 -4.78 10.85
CA ALA A 411 -1.15 -3.49 11.37
C ALA A 411 -2.29 -2.76 12.09
N PHE A 412 -2.12 -2.58 13.40
CA PHE A 412 -3.07 -1.91 14.30
C PHE A 412 -2.65 -0.47 14.56
N ARG A 413 -3.56 0.34 15.08
CA ARG A 413 -3.33 1.72 15.53
C ARG A 413 -2.07 1.79 16.40
N GLY A 414 -1.20 2.73 16.07
CA GLY A 414 0.10 2.95 16.70
C GLY A 414 1.20 1.98 16.27
N ASN A 415 0.93 0.99 15.41
CA ASN A 415 1.98 0.21 14.74
C ASN A 415 2.60 1.03 13.62
N THR A 416 3.84 0.72 13.29
CA THR A 416 4.56 1.31 12.16
C THR A 416 4.65 0.30 11.03
N VAL A 417 4.47 0.76 9.78
CA VAL A 417 4.73 -0.04 8.58
C VAL A 417 5.94 0.54 7.86
N LEU A 418 6.90 -0.31 7.49
CA LEU A 418 8.12 0.07 6.81
C LEU A 418 8.05 -0.35 5.35
N SER A 419 8.30 0.62 4.47
CA SER A 419 8.37 0.40 3.02
C SER A 419 9.80 0.09 2.61
N PRO A 420 10.02 -1.03 1.91
CA PRO A 420 11.34 -1.36 1.40
C PRO A 420 11.80 -0.25 0.46
N ALA A 421 13.09 0.04 0.50
CA ALA A 421 13.65 1.09 -0.31
C ALA A 421 13.55 0.74 -1.81
N SER A 422 13.51 1.75 -2.68
CA SER A 422 13.42 1.58 -4.15
C SER A 422 14.61 2.24 -4.87
N THR A 423 14.52 2.53 -6.17
CA THR A 423 15.59 3.21 -6.94
C THR A 423 15.64 4.73 -6.74
N GLY A 424 15.10 5.24 -5.62
CA GLY A 424 14.98 6.68 -5.35
C GLY A 424 16.19 7.31 -4.65
N PRO A 425 16.29 8.65 -4.61
CA PRO A 425 17.43 9.36 -4.02
C PRO A 425 17.67 9.05 -2.54
N VAL A 426 16.60 8.91 -1.74
CA VAL A 426 16.69 8.56 -0.31
C VAL A 426 17.24 7.14 -0.13
N ALA A 427 16.81 6.22 -1.00
CA ALA A 427 17.27 4.83 -0.95
C ALA A 427 18.77 4.71 -1.30
N GLU A 428 19.26 5.44 -2.31
CA GLU A 428 20.69 5.46 -2.64
C GLU A 428 21.54 6.05 -1.51
N MET A 429 21.03 7.09 -0.85
CA MET A 429 21.66 7.70 0.31
C MET A 429 21.78 6.70 1.48
N PHE A 430 20.70 5.97 1.77
CA PHE A 430 20.62 4.99 2.86
C PHE A 430 21.52 3.77 2.68
N LYS A 431 21.93 3.44 1.44
CA LYS A 431 22.92 2.38 1.17
C LYS A 431 24.34 2.74 1.62
N GLN A 432 24.64 4.03 1.80
CA GLN A 432 25.97 4.48 2.21
C GLN A 432 26.19 4.38 3.73
N LEU A 433 25.13 4.06 4.47
CA LEU A 433 25.14 3.98 5.93
C LEU A 433 25.65 2.61 6.38
N SER A 434 26.24 2.55 7.57
CA SER A 434 26.73 1.31 8.16
C SER A 434 26.06 1.06 9.50
N PRO A 435 25.18 0.06 9.62
CA PRO A 435 24.82 -0.94 8.59
C PRO A 435 24.00 -0.34 7.45
N VAL A 436 24.01 -1.04 6.31
CA VAL A 436 23.12 -0.73 5.17
C VAL A 436 21.67 -0.74 5.63
N GLN A 437 20.94 0.31 5.23
CA GLN A 437 19.53 0.53 5.52
C GLN A 437 18.71 0.11 4.30
N ILE A 438 17.70 -0.74 4.50
CA ILE A 438 16.93 -1.36 3.41
C ILE A 438 15.49 -0.86 3.31
N TYR A 439 15.06 -0.01 4.26
CA TYR A 439 13.76 0.64 4.26
C TYR A 439 13.94 2.15 4.07
N SER A 440 13.29 2.75 3.07
CA SER A 440 13.43 4.19 2.78
C SER A 440 12.26 5.04 3.26
N HIS A 441 11.16 4.41 3.66
CA HIS A 441 9.97 5.12 4.12
C HIS A 441 9.25 4.37 5.23
N SER A 442 8.55 5.11 6.09
CA SER A 442 7.79 4.55 7.21
C SER A 442 6.46 5.28 7.37
N VAL A 443 5.44 4.57 7.81
CA VAL A 443 4.11 5.13 8.08
C VAL A 443 3.61 4.64 9.43
N LEU A 444 2.84 5.45 10.15
CA LEU A 444 2.21 5.08 11.42
C LEU A 444 0.73 4.81 11.19
N MET A 445 0.22 3.68 11.65
CA MET A 445 -1.22 3.43 11.66
C MET A 445 -1.91 4.40 12.64
N THR A 446 -2.84 5.22 12.15
CA THR A 446 -3.69 6.07 13.00
C THR A 446 -5.10 5.51 13.14
N GLU A 447 -5.52 4.60 12.28
CA GLU A 447 -6.68 3.74 12.49
C GLU A 447 -6.29 2.27 12.27
N ASP A 448 -6.90 1.36 13.01
CA ASP A 448 -6.68 -0.08 12.84
C ASP A 448 -6.86 -0.45 11.36
N PHE A 449 -5.85 -1.08 10.76
CA PHE A 449 -5.80 -1.60 9.39
C PHE A 449 -5.96 -0.60 8.23
N PHE A 450 -6.62 0.54 8.42
CA PHE A 450 -7.18 1.33 7.31
C PHE A 450 -6.47 2.65 7.04
N VAL A 451 -6.00 3.36 8.05
CA VAL A 451 -5.49 4.73 7.88
C VAL A 451 -4.10 4.81 8.45
N VAL A 452 -3.22 5.38 7.65
CA VAL A 452 -1.85 5.68 8.04
C VAL A 452 -1.61 7.18 8.01
N ARG A 453 -0.64 7.60 8.81
CA ARG A 453 -0.09 8.95 8.81
C ARG A 453 1.42 8.91 8.61
N HIS A 454 1.92 9.81 7.78
CA HIS A 454 3.34 9.92 7.48
C HIS A 454 3.68 11.34 7.01
N SER A 455 4.97 11.62 6.89
CA SER A 455 5.46 12.84 6.25
C SER A 455 6.18 12.48 4.96
N THR A 456 5.74 13.05 3.84
CA THR A 456 6.30 12.80 2.51
C THR A 456 6.32 14.07 1.67
N ALA A 457 6.96 14.02 0.52
CA ALA A 457 6.94 15.11 -0.45
C ALA A 457 6.70 14.63 -1.87
N SER A 458 6.00 15.45 -2.64
CA SER A 458 5.71 15.20 -4.05
C SER A 458 6.90 15.61 -4.90
N GLN A 459 7.61 14.62 -5.43
CA GLN A 459 8.69 14.86 -6.39
C GLN A 459 8.15 15.56 -7.65
N THR A 460 6.94 15.19 -8.12
CA THR A 460 6.32 15.79 -9.31
C THR A 460 5.97 17.26 -9.10
N ARG A 461 5.58 17.67 -7.89
CA ARG A 461 5.43 19.09 -7.53
C ARG A 461 6.77 19.81 -7.52
N MET A 462 7.79 19.23 -6.88
CA MET A 462 9.13 19.85 -6.82
C MET A 462 9.72 20.08 -8.22
N THR A 463 9.50 19.15 -9.15
CA THR A 463 10.04 19.23 -10.51
C THR A 463 9.12 19.91 -11.51
N ASN A 464 8.02 20.53 -11.08
CA ASN A 464 7.11 21.23 -12.00
C ASN A 464 7.67 22.61 -12.37
N GLU A 465 7.59 22.96 -13.66
CA GLU A 465 8.18 24.18 -14.23
C GLU A 465 7.69 25.47 -13.57
N ALA A 466 6.48 25.46 -13.02
CA ALA A 466 5.90 26.60 -12.31
C ALA A 466 6.61 26.91 -10.97
N TYR A 467 7.49 26.02 -10.52
CA TYR A 467 8.30 26.16 -9.30
C TYR A 467 9.79 26.37 -9.57
N TYR A 468 10.17 26.55 -10.82
CA TYR A 468 11.52 26.94 -11.18
C TYR A 468 11.78 28.39 -10.75
N TYR A 469 13.03 28.70 -10.40
CA TYR A 469 13.41 30.07 -10.08
C TYR A 469 13.28 30.96 -11.35
N GLU A 470 12.66 32.13 -11.24
CA GLU A 470 12.27 33.03 -12.36
C GLU A 470 13.31 33.22 -13.50
N PRO A 471 14.63 33.36 -13.22
CA PRO A 471 15.65 33.43 -14.27
C PRO A 471 15.72 32.17 -15.15
N PHE A 472 15.39 31.00 -14.62
CA PHE A 472 15.43 29.70 -15.29
C PHE A 472 14.33 29.55 -16.36
N GLN A 473 13.11 30.02 -16.06
CA GLN A 473 12.00 30.06 -17.04
C GLN A 473 12.35 30.92 -18.26
N LEU A 474 13.09 32.02 -18.05
CA LEU A 474 13.49 32.91 -19.14
C LEU A 474 14.50 32.27 -20.11
N ALA A 475 15.44 31.45 -19.62
CA ALA A 475 16.41 30.82 -20.52
C ALA A 475 15.81 29.68 -21.33
N ILE A 476 14.98 28.81 -20.75
CA ILE A 476 14.28 27.75 -21.50
C ILE A 476 13.49 28.36 -22.68
N THR A 477 12.89 29.53 -22.46
CA THR A 477 12.12 30.26 -23.49
C THR A 477 13.00 30.92 -24.57
N LEU A 478 14.26 31.26 -24.26
CA LEU A 478 15.18 32.00 -25.14
C LEU A 478 16.16 31.11 -25.93
N VAL A 479 16.32 29.83 -25.57
CA VAL A 479 17.25 28.89 -26.27
C VAL A 479 17.01 28.78 -27.79
N PRO A 480 15.78 28.87 -28.35
CA PRO A 480 15.60 28.72 -29.79
C PRO A 480 16.19 29.86 -30.65
N TYR A 481 16.61 31.00 -30.06
CA TYR A 481 16.87 32.24 -30.80
C TYR A 481 18.30 32.79 -30.77
N GLY A 482 19.28 32.05 -30.25
CA GLY A 482 20.69 32.29 -30.52
C GLY A 482 21.55 32.71 -29.32
N THR A 483 22.81 32.24 -29.36
CA THR A 483 23.95 32.54 -28.48
C THR A 483 23.65 33.35 -27.23
N ILE A 484 23.34 32.64 -26.14
CA ILE A 484 23.48 33.18 -24.79
C ILE A 484 25.00 33.35 -24.57
N ALA A 485 25.46 34.55 -24.25
CA ALA A 485 26.83 34.76 -23.80
C ALA A 485 27.03 34.00 -22.47
N ASP A 486 28.20 33.41 -22.22
CA ASP A 486 28.50 32.60 -21.03
C ASP A 486 28.14 33.27 -19.69
N GLU A 487 27.96 34.60 -19.66
CA GLU A 487 27.54 35.39 -18.49
C GLU A 487 26.01 35.48 -18.26
N GLN A 488 25.15 34.88 -19.08
CA GLN A 488 23.68 35.00 -18.98
C GLN A 488 22.92 33.65 -18.91
N ILE A 489 23.62 32.55 -18.71
CA ILE A 489 22.99 31.25 -18.46
C ILE A 489 22.41 31.29 -17.04
N PRO A 490 21.11 31.01 -16.82
CA PRO A 490 20.56 30.97 -15.46
C PRO A 490 21.21 29.83 -14.70
N GLN A 491 22.03 30.20 -13.73
CA GLN A 491 22.60 29.35 -12.68
C GLN A 491 21.53 28.93 -11.65
N ALA A 492 20.28 28.85 -12.10
CA ALA A 492 19.11 28.97 -11.26
C ALA A 492 18.54 27.59 -10.97
N GLY A 493 18.86 27.03 -9.81
CA GLY A 493 18.18 25.86 -9.25
C GLY A 493 16.68 26.09 -9.00
N PHE A 494 16.09 25.24 -8.18
CA PHE A 494 14.68 25.35 -7.83
C PHE A 494 14.44 26.52 -6.86
N ARG A 495 13.19 26.97 -6.73
CA ARG A 495 12.79 27.89 -5.68
C ARG A 495 13.23 27.38 -4.29
N PRO A 496 14.02 28.15 -3.51
CA PRO A 496 14.55 27.69 -2.23
C PRO A 496 13.46 27.16 -1.28
N ASP A 497 12.32 27.84 -1.22
CA ASP A 497 11.20 27.48 -0.36
C ASP A 497 10.55 26.15 -0.75
N VAL A 498 10.51 25.80 -2.04
CA VAL A 498 9.93 24.53 -2.52
C VAL A 498 10.83 23.33 -2.16
N VAL A 499 12.15 23.52 -2.21
CA VAL A 499 13.11 22.46 -1.83
C VAL A 499 13.22 22.35 -0.31
N GLN A 500 13.19 23.51 0.38
CA GLN A 500 13.29 23.59 1.84
C GLN A 500 12.02 23.06 2.53
N TYR A 501 10.85 23.44 2.02
CA TYR A 501 9.54 23.00 2.50
C TYR A 501 8.93 22.08 1.45
N GLY A 502 9.20 20.78 1.55
CA GLY A 502 8.56 19.80 0.68
C GLY A 502 7.07 19.68 1.03
N TRP A 503 6.23 19.80 0.00
CA TRP A 503 4.78 19.55 0.12
C TRP A 503 4.48 18.09 -0.24
N PRO A 504 3.55 17.40 0.45
CA PRO A 504 2.58 17.93 1.41
C PRO A 504 3.06 17.97 2.86
N GLY A 505 4.20 17.33 3.17
CA GLY A 505 4.59 17.10 4.56
C GLY A 505 3.69 16.06 5.18
N THR A 506 3.07 16.39 6.31
CA THR A 506 2.25 15.44 7.07
C THR A 506 0.91 15.19 6.39
N VAL A 507 0.65 13.92 6.04
CA VAL A 507 -0.58 13.48 5.38
C VAL A 507 -1.13 12.23 6.06
N SER A 508 -2.45 12.09 6.04
CA SER A 508 -3.16 10.86 6.39
C SER A 508 -3.75 10.27 5.12
N GLN A 509 -3.48 9.00 4.86
CA GLN A 509 -3.94 8.28 3.67
C GLN A 509 -4.57 6.96 4.10
N THR A 510 -5.52 6.45 3.33
CA THR A 510 -5.97 5.07 3.52
C THR A 510 -4.85 4.10 3.11
N ALA A 511 -4.87 2.86 3.62
CA ALA A 511 -3.95 1.81 3.21
C ALA A 511 -3.97 1.58 1.70
N GLN A 512 -5.09 1.83 1.03
CA GLN A 512 -5.18 1.79 -0.43
C GLN A 512 -4.46 2.98 -1.09
N LEU A 513 -4.71 4.19 -0.60
CA LEU A 513 -4.19 5.43 -1.21
C LEU A 513 -2.69 5.59 -0.97
N VAL A 514 -2.18 5.17 0.19
CA VAL A 514 -0.73 5.22 0.47
C VAL A 514 0.05 4.28 -0.47
N VAL A 515 -0.57 3.17 -0.89
CA VAL A 515 -0.01 2.18 -1.80
C VAL A 515 -0.12 2.61 -3.26
N ASN A 516 -1.29 3.09 -3.67
CA ASN A 516 -1.59 3.37 -5.08
C ASN A 516 -1.32 4.83 -5.49
N GLY A 517 -0.96 5.69 -4.55
CA GLY A 517 -0.90 7.13 -4.75
C GLY A 517 -2.25 7.82 -4.55
N GLU A 518 -2.19 9.09 -4.16
CA GLU A 518 -3.33 9.97 -4.05
C GLU A 518 -3.08 11.28 -4.79
N LEU A 519 -4.03 11.71 -5.63
CA LEU A 519 -3.99 13.04 -6.21
C LEU A 519 -4.46 14.06 -5.19
N MET A 520 -3.54 14.89 -4.71
CA MET A 520 -3.81 16.00 -3.82
C MET A 520 -3.70 17.33 -4.55
N LYS A 521 -4.51 18.30 -4.13
CA LYS A 521 -4.51 19.64 -4.72
C LYS A 521 -3.44 20.49 -4.05
N ASP A 522 -2.50 21.03 -4.81
CA ASP A 522 -1.48 21.92 -4.29
C ASP A 522 -2.09 23.23 -3.76
N PRO A 523 -1.71 23.67 -2.54
CA PRO A 523 -2.29 24.84 -1.89
C PRO A 523 -1.86 26.17 -2.52
N GLU A 524 -0.75 26.20 -3.27
CA GLU A 524 -0.19 27.43 -3.82
C GLU A 524 -0.77 27.76 -5.20
N GLN A 525 -0.74 26.81 -6.14
CA GLN A 525 -1.18 27.01 -7.53
C GLN A 525 -2.47 26.26 -7.88
N GLY A 526 -2.94 25.37 -6.99
CA GLY A 526 -4.17 24.61 -7.21
C GLY A 526 -4.06 23.43 -8.18
N GLY A 527 -2.85 23.10 -8.66
CA GLY A 527 -2.59 21.93 -9.49
C GLY A 527 -2.81 20.61 -8.74
N MET A 528 -3.11 19.52 -9.45
CA MET A 528 -3.21 18.19 -8.82
C MET A 528 -1.87 17.47 -8.94
N PHE A 529 -1.36 16.97 -7.83
CA PHE A 529 -0.09 16.25 -7.77
C PHE A 529 -0.29 14.94 -7.04
N GLU A 530 0.39 13.91 -7.53
CA GLU A 530 0.37 12.59 -6.94
C GLU A 530 1.27 12.53 -5.69
N ILE A 531 0.70 11.96 -4.63
CA ILE A 531 1.34 11.69 -3.35
C ILE A 531 1.36 10.18 -3.16
N GLU A 532 2.53 9.60 -3.40
CA GLU A 532 2.82 8.20 -3.07
C GLU A 532 3.50 8.12 -1.71
N GLY A 533 3.13 7.10 -0.94
CA GLY A 533 3.62 6.93 0.42
C GLY A 533 4.29 5.60 0.67
N MET A 534 3.92 4.52 -0.03
CA MET A 534 4.42 3.20 0.35
C MET A 534 4.42 2.24 -0.82
N LEU A 535 5.52 1.53 -1.00
CA LEU A 535 5.54 0.26 -1.69
C LEU A 535 5.14 -0.82 -0.67
N PRO A 536 3.95 -1.44 -0.79
CA PRO A 536 3.62 -2.62 0.02
C PRO A 536 4.36 -3.85 -0.50
N TYR A 537 4.97 -3.73 -1.67
CA TYR A 537 5.68 -4.77 -2.37
C TYR A 537 7.17 -4.53 -2.26
N PRO A 538 7.96 -5.59 -2.37
CA PRO A 538 9.39 -5.45 -2.28
C PRO A 538 9.98 -4.50 -3.32
N GLY A 539 10.74 -3.52 -2.85
CA GLY A 539 11.42 -2.58 -3.71
C GLY A 539 12.63 -3.22 -4.40
N ASN A 540 12.88 -2.83 -5.64
CA ASN A 540 14.09 -3.20 -6.35
C ASN A 540 15.19 -2.17 -6.04
N LEU A 541 16.08 -2.50 -5.11
CA LEU A 541 17.24 -1.67 -4.76
C LEU A 541 18.46 -2.08 -5.59
N PRO A 542 19.10 -1.24 -6.40
CA PRO A 542 20.41 -1.58 -6.93
C PRO A 542 21.43 -1.57 -5.79
N ALA A 543 21.91 -2.73 -5.32
CA ALA A 543 23.02 -2.84 -4.36
C ALA A 543 24.31 -2.24 -4.94
N GLU A 544 25.41 -2.21 -4.15
CA GLU A 544 26.70 -1.53 -4.43
C GLU A 544 27.31 -1.74 -5.85
N ASN A 545 26.84 -2.72 -6.63
CA ASN A 545 27.25 -2.98 -8.03
C ASN A 545 26.07 -3.07 -9.04
N GLY A 546 24.93 -2.44 -8.76
CA GLY A 546 23.72 -2.53 -9.61
C GLY A 546 22.94 -3.85 -9.47
N THR A 547 23.21 -4.64 -8.42
CA THR A 547 22.51 -5.90 -8.15
C THR A 547 21.15 -5.62 -7.47
N PRO A 548 20.00 -5.96 -8.06
CA PRO A 548 18.69 -5.78 -7.42
C PRO A 548 18.63 -6.48 -6.05
N LEU A 549 18.32 -5.74 -4.98
CA LEU A 549 18.09 -6.18 -3.62
C LEU A 549 16.59 -6.06 -3.32
N PHE A 550 16.03 -7.16 -2.86
CA PHE A 550 14.62 -7.36 -2.59
C PHE A 550 14.37 -7.50 -1.09
N ALA A 551 13.43 -6.73 -0.53
CA ALA A 551 13.08 -6.80 0.89
C ALA A 551 11.55 -6.72 1.09
N PRO A 552 10.95 -7.54 1.97
CA PRO A 552 9.52 -7.41 2.31
C PRO A 552 9.21 -6.08 2.98
N ALA A 553 8.01 -5.53 2.73
CA ALA A 553 7.41 -4.55 3.63
C ALA A 553 7.10 -5.18 4.98
N MET A 554 7.30 -4.43 6.07
CA MET A 554 7.24 -4.94 7.44
C MET A 554 6.27 -4.14 8.29
N VAL A 555 5.59 -4.82 9.22
CA VAL A 555 4.92 -4.16 10.36
C VAL A 555 5.82 -4.28 11.57
N VAL A 556 6.16 -3.16 12.19
CA VAL A 556 6.92 -3.04 13.44
C VAL A 556 5.94 -2.72 14.57
N LYS A 557 5.93 -3.57 15.61
CA LYS A 557 4.95 -3.57 16.70
C LYS A 557 5.47 -4.32 17.94
N PRO A 558 4.80 -4.26 19.10
CA PRO A 558 5.14 -5.11 20.24
C PRO A 558 4.95 -6.60 19.94
N ALA A 559 5.76 -7.44 20.59
CA ALA A 559 5.59 -8.90 20.52
C ALA A 559 4.21 -9.34 21.06
N PRO A 560 3.62 -10.42 20.54
CA PRO A 560 2.29 -10.87 20.97
C PRO A 560 2.10 -11.12 22.47
N ASP A 561 3.16 -11.50 23.19
CA ASP A 561 3.12 -11.69 24.66
C ASP A 561 3.32 -10.39 25.46
N MET A 562 3.69 -9.28 24.80
CA MET A 562 3.87 -7.94 25.39
C MET A 562 2.72 -6.98 25.10
N MET A 563 1.76 -7.38 24.26
CA MET A 563 0.54 -6.60 23.98
C MET A 563 -0.45 -6.67 25.16
N ASP A 564 -0.21 -5.89 26.22
CA ASP A 564 -1.19 -5.68 27.29
C ASP A 564 -1.93 -4.34 27.14
N ALA A 565 -2.94 -4.11 27.99
CA ALA A 565 -3.76 -2.90 27.93
C ALA A 565 -2.93 -1.60 28.08
N THR A 566 -1.81 -1.63 28.80
CA THR A 566 -0.94 -0.47 28.98
C THR A 566 -0.13 -0.21 27.72
N THR A 567 0.46 -1.25 27.12
CA THR A 567 1.18 -1.17 25.85
C THR A 567 0.24 -0.69 24.73
N ILE A 568 -0.97 -1.23 24.63
CA ILE A 568 -1.96 -0.83 23.63
C ILE A 568 -2.38 0.62 23.83
N LYS A 569 -2.64 1.04 25.07
CA LYS A 569 -2.95 2.45 25.34
C LYS A 569 -1.83 3.37 24.86
N ARG A 570 -0.56 3.00 25.07
CA ARG A 570 0.57 3.81 24.60
C ARG A 570 0.65 3.89 23.09
N MET A 571 0.45 2.77 22.39
CA MET A 571 0.37 2.78 20.92
C MET A 571 -0.74 3.70 20.44
N ASN A 572 -1.91 3.66 21.08
CA ASN A 572 -3.02 4.56 20.76
C ASN A 572 -2.67 6.02 21.08
N ASP A 573 -2.02 6.30 22.21
CA ASP A 573 -1.56 7.64 22.55
C ASP A 573 -0.55 8.16 21.51
N VAL A 574 0.36 7.32 20.99
CA VAL A 574 1.30 7.66 19.91
C VAL A 574 0.55 8.00 18.62
N ALA A 575 -0.43 7.18 18.23
CA ALA A 575 -1.29 7.46 17.08
C ALA A 575 -2.06 8.78 17.23
N ASP A 576 -2.64 9.04 18.39
CA ASP A 576 -3.34 10.29 18.71
C ASP A 576 -2.42 11.50 18.60
N MET A 577 -1.17 11.37 19.04
CA MET A 577 -0.18 12.44 18.92
C MET A 577 0.25 12.65 17.47
N ALA A 578 0.42 11.57 16.69
CA ALA A 578 0.76 11.69 15.29
C ALA A 578 -0.29 12.51 14.53
N ASP A 579 -1.59 12.25 14.75
CA ASP A 579 -2.69 13.00 14.15
C ASP A 579 -2.64 14.52 14.45
N GLN A 580 -2.02 14.90 15.57
CA GLN A 580 -1.84 16.29 15.99
C GLN A 580 -0.62 16.96 15.36
N ILE A 581 0.35 16.20 14.85
CA ILE A 581 1.55 16.77 14.23
C ILE A 581 1.18 17.36 12.88
N ARG A 582 1.17 18.68 12.80
CA ARG A 582 1.01 19.46 11.57
C ARG A 582 2.39 19.91 11.12
N GLY A 583 2.89 19.33 10.04
CA GLY A 583 4.24 19.61 9.55
C GLY A 583 4.38 19.68 8.03
N HIS A 584 5.46 20.28 7.59
CA HIS A 584 5.94 20.22 6.21
C HIS A 584 7.05 19.17 6.12
N TYR A 585 7.33 18.69 4.90
CA TYR A 585 8.47 17.81 4.69
C TYR A 585 9.75 18.64 4.72
N ARG A 586 10.71 18.25 5.56
CA ARG A 586 11.99 18.95 5.70
C ARG A 586 13.12 17.94 5.51
N PHE A 587 13.76 17.95 4.34
CA PHE A 587 14.73 16.91 4.00
C PHE A 587 15.91 16.82 4.98
N TYR A 588 16.27 17.96 5.60
CA TYR A 588 17.27 18.05 6.67
C TYR A 588 16.94 17.16 7.89
N SER A 589 15.68 16.80 8.14
CA SER A 589 15.29 15.92 9.26
C SER A 589 15.82 14.50 9.14
N TYR A 590 16.27 14.04 7.96
CA TYR A 590 17.04 12.79 7.83
C TYR A 590 18.50 12.92 8.31
N SER A 591 18.99 14.14 8.48
CA SER A 591 20.32 14.44 9.02
C SER A 591 20.28 14.90 10.47
N GLU A 592 19.26 15.67 10.84
CA GLU A 592 19.06 16.20 12.19
C GLU A 592 17.57 16.27 12.50
N ALA A 593 17.02 15.22 13.11
CA ALA A 593 15.60 15.14 13.45
C ALA A 593 15.23 16.10 14.59
N GLY A 594 16.19 16.47 15.45
CA GLY A 594 15.99 17.37 16.59
C GLY A 594 15.58 18.80 16.23
N ILE A 595 15.70 19.20 14.95
CA ILE A 595 15.28 20.53 14.48
C ILE A 595 13.79 20.82 14.68
N ILE A 596 12.96 19.80 14.89
CA ILE A 596 11.53 19.98 15.18
C ILE A 596 11.28 20.78 16.46
N ASP A 597 12.22 20.74 17.40
CA ASP A 597 12.18 21.48 18.66
C ASP A 597 12.88 22.86 18.55
N ASP A 598 13.53 23.19 17.43
CA ASP A 598 14.22 24.47 17.21
C ASP A 598 13.25 25.53 16.65
N PRO A 599 12.89 26.58 17.43
CA PRO A 599 12.00 27.64 16.94
C PRO A 599 12.51 28.37 15.71
N GLY A 600 13.83 28.38 15.47
CA GLY A 600 14.45 28.98 14.29
C GLY A 600 14.38 28.10 13.03
N LYS A 601 13.94 26.85 13.17
CA LYS A 601 13.78 25.88 12.06
C LYS A 601 12.33 25.60 11.72
N LEU A 602 11.40 26.10 12.52
CA LEU A 602 9.98 26.10 12.18
C LEU A 602 9.75 26.95 10.93
N ALA A 603 8.83 26.51 10.06
CA ALA A 603 8.45 27.31 8.90
C ALA A 603 7.89 28.66 9.38
N PRO A 604 8.45 29.81 8.95
CA PRO A 604 7.96 31.11 9.38
C PRO A 604 6.75 31.54 8.55
N GLU A 605 6.00 32.56 8.97
CA GLU A 605 4.74 32.98 8.33
C GLU A 605 4.89 33.27 6.82
N GLU A 606 6.02 33.84 6.42
CA GLU A 606 6.38 34.11 5.02
C GLU A 606 6.53 32.87 4.13
N SER A 607 6.63 31.67 4.72
CA SER A 607 6.66 30.40 3.97
C SER A 607 5.29 29.96 3.45
N GLY A 608 4.24 30.75 3.69
CA GLY A 608 2.91 30.55 3.12
C GLY A 608 2.29 29.24 3.57
N TRP A 609 2.06 28.33 2.61
CA TRP A 609 1.39 27.06 2.88
C TRP A 609 2.13 26.20 3.92
N ALA A 610 3.47 26.26 3.96
CA ALA A 610 4.25 25.46 4.91
C ALA A 610 3.94 25.88 6.36
N TYR A 611 3.81 27.17 6.61
CA TYR A 611 3.37 27.69 7.91
C TYR A 611 1.90 27.37 8.21
N THR A 612 1.00 27.60 7.26
CA THR A 612 -0.45 27.46 7.49
C THR A 612 -0.90 26.00 7.60
N CYS A 613 -0.25 25.09 6.85
CA CYS A 613 -0.54 23.67 6.89
C CYS A 613 0.15 22.96 8.06
N GLY A 614 1.30 23.45 8.52
CA GLY A 614 2.01 22.93 9.67
C GLY A 614 3.47 23.35 9.76
N PRO A 615 3.88 24.17 10.74
CA PRO A 615 5.22 24.74 10.76
C PRO A 615 6.31 23.74 11.18
N LEU A 616 5.94 22.54 11.66
CA LEU A 616 6.89 21.56 12.17
C LEU A 616 7.68 20.88 11.03
N PRO A 617 9.02 20.89 11.06
CA PRO A 617 9.83 20.17 10.08
C PRO A 617 9.82 18.67 10.37
N THR A 618 9.43 17.86 9.39
CA THR A 618 9.31 16.40 9.54
C THR A 618 9.79 15.64 8.32
N VAL A 619 10.21 14.39 8.52
CA VAL A 619 10.23 13.32 7.51
C VAL A 619 9.49 12.11 8.10
N CYS A 620 9.31 11.06 7.32
CA CYS A 620 8.47 9.92 7.69
C CYS A 620 8.81 9.32 9.07
N SER A 621 10.08 9.02 9.31
CA SER A 621 10.58 8.43 10.56
C SER A 621 10.60 9.45 11.71
N SER A 622 10.98 10.70 11.46
CA SER A 622 11.01 11.74 12.49
C SER A 622 9.61 12.14 12.97
N LEU A 623 8.57 11.98 12.13
CA LEU A 623 7.17 12.12 12.55
C LEU A 623 6.78 11.06 13.58
N ILE A 624 7.17 9.80 13.34
CA ILE A 624 6.87 8.68 14.26
C ILE A 624 7.59 8.88 15.59
N TRP A 625 8.88 9.22 15.53
CA TRP A 625 9.68 9.57 16.69
C TRP A 625 9.08 10.73 17.49
N GLN A 626 8.67 11.81 16.82
CA GLN A 626 8.05 12.94 17.49
C GLN A 626 6.72 12.57 18.13
N ALA A 627 5.90 11.75 17.45
CA ALA A 627 4.63 11.27 17.98
C ALA A 627 4.85 10.47 19.28
N ALA A 628 5.86 9.59 19.29
CA ALA A 628 6.23 8.83 20.48
C ALA A 628 6.70 9.74 21.63
N ARG A 629 7.54 10.73 21.35
CA ARG A 629 7.98 11.72 22.35
C ARG A 629 6.83 12.54 22.91
N MET A 630 5.92 13.01 22.06
CA MET A 630 4.72 13.76 22.47
C MET A 630 3.78 12.91 23.32
N ALA A 631 3.73 11.59 23.07
CA ALA A 631 2.99 10.64 23.88
C ALA A 631 3.68 10.30 25.21
N GLY A 632 4.89 10.83 25.45
CA GLY A 632 5.68 10.59 26.65
C GLY A 632 6.32 9.20 26.69
N VAL A 633 6.48 8.56 25.53
CA VAL A 633 7.16 7.27 25.41
C VAL A 633 8.67 7.48 25.48
N ARG A 634 9.34 6.58 26.22
CA ARG A 634 10.79 6.42 26.21
C ARG A 634 11.16 5.30 25.27
N LEU A 635 12.04 5.54 24.31
CA LEU A 635 12.30 4.61 23.20
C LEU A 635 13.51 3.71 23.48
N GLU A 636 14.58 4.26 24.06
CA GLU A 636 15.81 3.52 24.43
C GLU A 636 16.05 3.55 25.94
N GLY A 637 15.96 4.74 26.54
CA GLY A 637 16.46 4.96 27.89
C GLY A 637 15.50 5.77 28.76
N PRO A 638 15.70 5.80 30.08
CA PRO A 638 14.84 6.53 30.99
C PRO A 638 15.00 8.07 30.85
N GLY A 639 16.07 8.51 30.19
CA GLY A 639 16.46 9.91 30.01
C GLY A 639 15.78 10.62 28.83
N ALA A 640 16.07 11.91 28.68
CA ALA A 640 15.73 12.68 27.47
C ALA A 640 16.77 12.51 26.34
N TYR A 641 17.94 11.98 26.70
CA TYR A 641 19.06 11.71 25.82
C TYR A 641 19.48 10.25 26.02
N THR A 642 19.71 9.53 24.93
CA THR A 642 20.20 8.15 24.96
C THR A 642 21.68 8.16 25.35
N GLN A 643 22.03 7.37 26.35
CA GLN A 643 23.42 7.12 26.74
C GLN A 643 23.89 5.79 26.17
N THR A 644 25.20 5.59 26.02
CA THR A 644 25.76 4.33 25.51
C THR A 644 25.39 3.12 26.37
N ASN A 645 25.06 3.31 27.66
CA ASN A 645 24.61 2.25 28.55
C ASN A 645 23.09 2.00 28.49
N ASP A 646 22.35 2.83 27.77
CA ASP A 646 20.93 2.62 27.50
C ASP A 646 20.77 1.63 26.34
N LEU A 647 21.69 1.64 25.36
CA LEU A 647 21.75 0.68 24.25
C LEU A 647 22.06 -0.75 24.71
N GLU A 648 21.31 -1.75 24.21
CA GLU A 648 21.62 -3.14 24.38
C GLU A 648 22.89 -3.56 23.62
N PRO A 649 23.57 -4.63 24.06
CA PRO A 649 24.69 -5.20 23.31
C PRO A 649 24.35 -5.61 21.87
N SER A 650 23.07 -5.88 21.57
CA SER A 650 22.57 -6.17 20.23
C SER A 650 22.61 -4.98 19.29
N ASP A 651 22.48 -3.76 19.82
CA ASP A 651 22.32 -2.56 18.99
C ASP A 651 23.70 -2.03 18.61
N ILE A 652 24.64 -2.09 19.54
CA ILE A 652 26.04 -1.68 19.35
C ILE A 652 26.79 -2.65 18.40
N TRP A 653 26.33 -3.90 18.27
CA TRP A 653 27.06 -4.94 17.54
C TRP A 653 26.24 -5.59 16.42
N LEU A 654 26.42 -5.15 15.18
CA LEU A 654 26.01 -5.91 14.00
C LEU A 654 27.20 -6.67 13.41
N ALA A 655 27.26 -7.98 13.65
CA ALA A 655 28.11 -8.86 12.85
C ALA A 655 27.63 -8.82 11.38
N GLY A 656 28.54 -8.59 10.45
CA GLY A 656 28.23 -8.75 9.02
C GLY A 656 28.86 -7.74 8.08
N SER A 657 29.55 -6.71 8.57
CA SER A 657 30.37 -5.89 7.65
C SER A 657 31.42 -6.81 7.01
N ALA A 658 31.43 -6.88 5.68
CA ALA A 658 32.47 -7.58 4.91
C ALA A 658 33.90 -7.04 5.20
N THR A 659 33.99 -5.94 5.95
CA THR A 659 35.21 -5.22 6.32
C THR A 659 35.68 -5.50 7.76
N GLY A 660 34.93 -6.25 8.59
CA GLY A 660 35.32 -6.54 9.97
C GLY A 660 35.27 -5.33 10.92
N SER A 661 34.60 -4.25 10.53
CA SER A 661 34.31 -3.09 11.38
C SER A 661 33.05 -3.37 12.18
N VAL A 662 33.09 -3.14 13.50
CA VAL A 662 31.89 -3.15 14.35
C VAL A 662 31.09 -1.91 13.98
N THR A 663 29.90 -2.07 13.39
CA THR A 663 28.99 -0.95 13.10
C THR A 663 27.60 -1.32 13.61
N GLY A 664 26.99 -0.43 14.37
CA GLY A 664 25.73 -0.61 15.09
C GLY A 664 25.22 0.77 15.51
N ALA A 665 24.21 0.83 16.37
CA ALA A 665 23.74 2.08 16.94
C ALA A 665 24.88 2.82 17.67
N GLU A 666 25.03 4.10 17.37
CA GLU A 666 25.95 5.01 18.08
C GLU A 666 25.17 6.20 18.65
N VAL A 667 25.66 6.76 19.76
CA VAL A 667 25.05 7.91 20.45
C VAL A 667 26.14 8.83 21.03
N ASP A 668 25.86 10.13 21.13
CA ASP A 668 26.69 11.12 21.83
C ASP A 668 25.89 11.82 22.95
N ALA A 669 26.52 12.78 23.65
CA ALA A 669 25.88 13.49 24.77
C ALA A 669 24.69 14.39 24.37
N ARG A 670 24.41 14.56 23.08
CA ARG A 670 23.32 15.35 22.50
C ARG A 670 22.26 14.50 21.81
N THR A 671 22.50 13.20 21.62
CA THR A 671 21.53 12.30 20.99
C THR A 671 20.26 12.20 21.84
N LEU A 672 19.15 12.73 21.34
CA LEU A 672 17.84 12.63 21.99
C LEU A 672 17.37 11.18 22.00
N ASP A 673 16.58 10.82 23.01
CA ASP A 673 15.98 9.48 23.16
C ASP A 673 15.25 9.04 21.87
N GLY A 674 15.60 7.85 21.36
CA GLY A 674 15.11 7.27 20.11
C GLY A 674 15.75 7.77 18.81
N LEU A 675 16.78 8.63 18.88
CA LEU A 675 17.63 9.01 17.74
C LEU A 675 19.01 8.33 17.84
N TYR A 676 19.74 8.37 16.73
CA TYR A 676 21.07 7.78 16.59
C TYR A 676 22.05 8.75 15.95
N LEU A 677 23.31 8.59 16.31
CA LEU A 677 24.44 9.34 15.77
C LEU A 677 24.85 8.76 14.41
N TYR A 678 24.82 9.62 13.39
CA TYR A 678 25.39 9.35 12.08
C TYR A 678 26.71 10.11 11.95
N GLN A 679 27.79 9.39 11.65
CA GLN A 679 29.13 9.98 11.64
C GLN A 679 29.33 10.92 10.44
N GLU A 680 30.31 11.82 10.57
CA GLU A 680 30.63 12.79 9.52
C GLU A 680 30.98 12.13 8.18
N ASP A 681 31.71 11.02 8.21
CA ASP A 681 32.10 10.26 7.02
C ASP A 681 30.92 9.52 6.37
N GLU A 682 30.02 8.93 7.17
CA GLU A 682 28.77 8.33 6.67
C GLU A 682 27.88 9.39 6.00
N ARG A 683 27.69 10.54 6.66
CA ARG A 683 26.90 11.64 6.11
C ARG A 683 27.53 12.22 4.86
N LEU A 684 28.86 12.29 4.79
CA LEU A 684 29.58 12.73 3.59
C LEU A 684 29.44 11.71 2.45
N ALA A 685 29.52 10.41 2.74
CA ALA A 685 29.31 9.35 1.73
C ALA A 685 27.88 9.40 1.17
N ALA A 686 26.89 9.46 2.06
CA ALA A 686 25.48 9.66 1.73
C ALA A 686 25.26 10.91 0.86
N SER A 687 25.87 12.04 1.24
CA SER A 687 25.79 13.31 0.50
C SER A 687 26.43 13.22 -0.88
N ASN A 688 27.59 12.57 -1.02
CA ASN A 688 28.26 12.37 -2.32
C ASN A 688 27.39 11.52 -3.27
N THR A 689 26.79 10.43 -2.76
CA THR A 689 25.93 9.56 -3.57
C THR A 689 24.66 10.29 -4.01
N LEU A 690 24.03 11.04 -3.10
CA LEU A 690 22.87 11.87 -3.42
C LEU A 690 23.21 12.95 -4.46
N TRP A 691 24.37 13.60 -4.31
CA TRP A 691 24.86 14.60 -5.27
C TRP A 691 25.03 13.98 -6.66
N ALA A 692 25.69 12.83 -6.75
CA ALA A 692 25.91 12.14 -8.02
C ALA A 692 24.58 11.72 -8.66
N TYR A 693 23.66 11.15 -7.88
CA TYR A 693 22.34 10.77 -8.35
C TYR A 693 21.59 11.96 -8.96
N ILE A 694 21.51 13.09 -8.25
CA ILE A 694 20.77 14.27 -8.72
C ILE A 694 21.45 14.88 -9.95
N ASN A 695 22.78 15.00 -9.94
CA ASN A 695 23.55 15.52 -11.08
C ASN A 695 23.33 14.67 -12.34
N ASP A 696 23.37 13.34 -12.21
CA ASP A 696 23.16 12.41 -13.32
C ASP A 696 21.73 12.47 -13.85
N GLN A 697 20.72 12.62 -12.99
CA GLN A 697 19.32 12.78 -13.40
C GLN A 697 19.11 14.07 -14.23
N VAL A 698 19.75 15.18 -13.84
CA VAL A 698 19.69 16.44 -14.62
C VAL A 698 20.37 16.27 -15.98
N PHE A 699 21.50 15.56 -16.03
CA PHE A 699 22.21 15.31 -17.27
C PHE A 699 21.41 14.41 -18.23
N LEU A 700 20.85 13.30 -17.72
CA LEU A 700 20.11 12.31 -18.51
C LEU A 700 18.82 12.87 -19.11
N LYS A 701 18.15 13.82 -18.45
CA LYS A 701 16.94 14.47 -18.98
C LYS A 701 17.23 15.47 -20.13
N ASN A 702 18.49 15.80 -20.41
CA ASN A 702 18.87 16.85 -21.37
C ASN A 702 19.74 16.33 -22.55
N THR A 703 19.84 15.01 -22.74
CA THR A 703 20.83 14.36 -23.64
C THR A 703 20.63 14.61 -25.15
N GLY A 704 19.52 15.21 -25.58
CA GLY A 704 19.29 15.59 -26.99
C GLY A 704 20.21 16.70 -27.53
N PHE A 705 21.05 17.31 -26.69
CA PHE A 705 21.74 18.58 -26.96
C PHE A 705 23.26 18.52 -26.73
N ALA A 706 23.96 17.60 -27.39
CA ALA A 706 25.42 17.39 -27.26
C ALA A 706 26.33 18.64 -27.43
N LYS A 707 25.81 19.75 -28.00
CA LYS A 707 26.55 21.04 -28.12
C LYS A 707 26.48 21.93 -26.89
N PHE A 708 25.67 21.58 -25.88
CA PHE A 708 25.42 22.36 -24.67
C PHE A 708 25.77 21.58 -23.39
N ALA A 709 26.57 20.49 -23.50
CA ALA A 709 26.92 19.62 -22.39
C ALA A 709 27.55 20.36 -21.20
N ASP A 710 28.38 21.38 -21.46
CA ASP A 710 29.00 22.19 -20.40
C ASP A 710 27.96 23.02 -19.61
N ILE A 711 26.92 23.53 -20.29
CA ILE A 711 25.81 24.27 -19.67
C ILE A 711 24.99 23.35 -18.76
N PHE A 712 24.67 22.14 -19.23
CA PHE A 712 23.89 21.18 -18.45
C PHE A 712 24.69 20.56 -17.30
N ASN A 713 26.01 20.43 -17.44
CA ASN A 713 26.90 20.01 -16.35
C ASN A 713 26.93 21.03 -15.22
N ASP A 714 27.09 22.32 -15.54
CA ASP A 714 27.08 23.37 -14.52
C ASP A 714 25.71 23.46 -13.84
N MET A 715 24.62 23.37 -14.59
CA MET A 715 23.25 23.35 -14.06
C MET A 715 22.96 22.13 -13.18
N GLY A 716 23.39 20.94 -13.60
CA GLY A 716 23.26 19.70 -12.81
C GLY A 716 24.01 19.78 -11.49
N LYS A 717 25.21 20.37 -11.50
CA LYS A 717 26.01 20.60 -10.31
C LYS A 717 25.32 21.57 -9.33
N GLU A 718 24.84 22.73 -9.78
CA GLU A 718 24.20 23.71 -8.88
C GLU A 718 22.90 23.15 -8.27
N ILE A 719 22.08 22.42 -9.05
CA ILE A 719 20.90 21.72 -8.54
C ILE A 719 21.28 20.64 -7.51
N ALA A 720 22.30 19.83 -7.81
CA ALA A 720 22.77 18.82 -6.88
C ALA A 720 23.33 19.45 -5.60
N ASP A 721 24.12 20.53 -5.70
CA ASP A 721 24.62 21.28 -4.55
C ASP A 721 23.46 21.86 -3.72
N GLN A 722 22.41 22.41 -4.34
CA GLN A 722 21.22 22.91 -3.66
C GLN A 722 20.53 21.83 -2.80
N PHE A 723 20.16 20.69 -3.41
CA PHE A 723 19.45 19.61 -2.70
C PHE A 723 20.31 18.99 -1.60
N VAL A 724 21.60 18.79 -1.86
CA VAL A 724 22.49 18.15 -0.89
C VAL A 724 22.84 19.13 0.23
N ASN A 725 22.94 20.44 -0.05
CA ASN A 725 23.03 21.46 0.99
C ASN A 725 21.76 21.50 1.87
N CYS A 726 20.55 21.35 1.29
CA CYS A 726 19.31 21.21 2.06
C CYS A 726 19.37 20.00 3.00
N PHE A 727 19.79 18.84 2.48
CA PHE A 727 19.90 17.62 3.24
C PHE A 727 20.96 17.69 4.35
N ALA A 728 22.13 18.27 4.05
CA ALA A 728 23.30 18.11 4.91
C ALA A 728 23.50 19.26 5.91
N VAL A 729 23.05 20.48 5.57
CA VAL A 729 23.26 21.68 6.39
C VAL A 729 22.03 22.60 6.46
N ASP A 730 20.89 22.18 5.91
CA ASP A 730 19.63 22.93 5.91
C ASP A 730 19.69 24.27 5.14
N SER A 731 20.51 24.32 4.09
CA SER A 731 20.69 25.51 3.24
C SER A 731 20.22 25.21 1.82
N CYS A 732 19.10 25.80 1.42
CA CYS A 732 18.39 25.46 0.18
C CYS A 732 18.51 26.49 -0.94
N GLU A 733 19.47 27.41 -0.82
CA GLU A 733 19.69 28.42 -1.85
C GLU A 733 20.23 27.78 -3.14
N PRO A 734 19.71 28.18 -4.32
CA PRO A 734 20.11 27.63 -5.61
C PRO A 734 21.54 28.00 -6.02
N GLU A 735 22.07 29.09 -5.45
CA GLU A 735 23.43 29.57 -5.69
C GLU A 735 24.22 29.47 -4.38
N GLY A 736 25.27 28.66 -4.36
CA GLY A 736 26.09 28.54 -3.16
C GLY A 736 27.24 27.55 -3.28
N PRO A 737 28.26 27.67 -2.41
CA PRO A 737 29.30 26.65 -2.35
C PRO A 737 28.70 25.30 -1.93
N ALA A 738 29.42 24.22 -2.22
CA ALA A 738 29.13 22.86 -1.73
C ALA A 738 29.31 22.75 -0.20
N LEU A 739 28.44 23.42 0.57
CA LEU A 739 28.44 23.47 2.04
C LEU A 739 28.24 22.09 2.65
N TRP A 740 27.55 21.20 1.94
CA TRP A 740 27.34 19.81 2.34
C TRP A 740 28.63 19.04 2.61
N LYS A 741 29.75 19.44 2.00
CA LYS A 741 31.08 18.87 2.27
C LYS A 741 31.64 19.21 3.65
N GLN A 742 30.99 20.14 4.36
CA GLN A 742 31.35 20.60 5.71
C GLN A 742 30.30 20.15 6.74
N ALA A 743 29.40 19.25 6.36
CA ALA A 743 28.46 18.66 7.30
C ALA A 743 29.22 17.98 8.44
N THR A 744 28.70 18.10 9.66
CA THR A 744 29.28 17.48 10.85
C THR A 744 28.54 16.18 11.15
N VAL A 745 28.69 15.60 12.34
CA VAL A 745 27.81 14.50 12.78
C VAL A 745 26.34 14.91 12.77
N GLY A 746 25.42 13.95 12.58
CA GLY A 746 23.97 14.17 12.60
C GLY A 746 23.28 13.27 13.63
N HIS A 747 22.09 13.68 14.09
CA HIS A 747 21.25 12.88 14.99
C HIS A 747 19.89 12.68 14.35
N ALA A 748 19.61 11.46 13.90
CA ALA A 748 18.39 11.15 13.18
C ALA A 748 17.94 9.73 13.48
N VAL A 749 16.82 9.34 12.89
CA VAL A 749 16.29 7.98 12.97
C VAL A 749 15.81 7.58 11.58
N SER A 750 16.28 6.44 11.09
CA SER A 750 15.82 5.83 9.85
C SER A 750 14.66 4.85 10.09
N PRO A 751 13.96 4.42 9.04
CA PRO A 751 13.05 3.28 9.11
C PRO A 751 13.69 1.99 9.68
N ASP A 752 14.92 1.62 9.30
CA ASP A 752 15.54 0.42 9.89
C ASP A 752 15.96 0.63 11.34
N ASP A 753 16.32 1.84 11.77
CA ASP A 753 16.66 2.12 13.17
C ASP A 753 15.46 1.80 14.09
N ILE A 754 14.24 2.19 13.67
CA ILE A 754 12.98 1.85 14.36
C ILE A 754 12.80 0.33 14.48
N LEU A 755 13.19 -0.43 13.46
CA LEU A 755 13.07 -1.89 13.44
C LEU A 755 14.16 -2.58 14.26
N ARG A 756 15.39 -2.06 14.23
CA ARG A 756 16.60 -2.74 14.71
C ARG A 756 16.97 -2.39 16.13
N TYR A 757 16.64 -1.19 16.59
CA TYR A 757 17.23 -0.63 17.81
C TYR A 757 16.18 -0.18 18.83
N TRP A 758 15.00 0.31 18.42
CA TRP A 758 13.98 0.71 19.40
C TRP A 758 13.51 -0.47 20.27
N ASP A 759 13.57 -0.26 21.59
CA ASP A 759 13.32 -1.30 22.58
C ASP A 759 11.93 -1.91 22.50
N ALA A 760 11.89 -3.18 22.90
CA ALA A 760 10.66 -3.84 23.26
C ALA A 760 10.05 -3.23 24.54
N PRO A 761 8.71 -3.13 24.63
CA PRO A 761 8.04 -2.64 25.84
C PRO A 761 8.45 -3.42 27.09
N HIS A 762 9.07 -2.72 28.03
CA HIS A 762 9.48 -3.29 29.31
C HIS A 762 9.41 -2.26 30.44
N MET A 763 9.65 -2.71 31.67
CA MET A 763 9.69 -1.84 32.85
C MET A 763 11.12 -1.61 33.30
N GLU A 764 11.54 -0.35 33.36
CA GLU A 764 12.84 0.05 33.87
C GLU A 764 12.67 1.15 34.94
N SER A 765 13.23 0.93 36.14
CA SER A 765 13.14 1.90 37.25
C SER A 765 11.71 2.39 37.59
N GLY A 766 10.70 1.56 37.33
CA GLY A 766 9.28 1.89 37.54
C GLY A 766 8.66 2.78 36.46
N GLN A 767 9.42 3.11 35.41
CA GLN A 767 8.94 3.68 34.16
C GLN A 767 8.82 2.55 33.14
N HIS A 768 7.98 2.74 32.14
CA HIS A 768 7.94 1.84 31.01
C HIS A 768 8.77 2.45 29.88
N VAL A 769 9.68 1.66 29.34
CA VAL A 769 10.58 1.99 28.24
C VAL A 769 10.28 1.05 27.07
N GLY A 770 10.60 1.48 25.87
CA GLY A 770 10.33 0.78 24.63
C GLY A 770 8.90 0.93 24.14
N LEU A 771 8.77 0.78 22.82
CA LEU A 771 7.49 0.83 22.12
C LEU A 771 7.27 -0.39 21.22
N TYR A 772 8.33 -0.90 20.60
CA TYR A 772 8.22 -1.93 19.56
C TYR A 772 9.00 -3.21 19.88
N GLY A 773 10.13 -3.50 19.24
CA GLY A 773 10.91 -4.72 19.50
C GLY A 773 10.39 -6.03 18.90
N TYR A 774 9.38 -5.99 18.03
CA TYR A 774 8.99 -7.13 17.18
C TYR A 774 8.57 -6.62 15.79
N PHE A 775 8.74 -7.47 14.80
CA PHE A 775 8.29 -7.17 13.44
C PHE A 775 7.77 -8.43 12.76
N GLU A 776 6.97 -8.27 11.72
CA GLU A 776 6.55 -9.36 10.82
C GLU A 776 6.22 -8.81 9.42
N PRO A 777 6.27 -9.64 8.36
CA PRO A 777 5.89 -9.20 7.01
C PRO A 777 4.49 -8.61 6.96
N LEU A 778 4.31 -7.55 6.18
CA LEU A 778 3.02 -6.89 5.98
C LEU A 778 2.01 -7.80 5.27
N VAL A 779 0.78 -7.87 5.78
CA VAL A 779 -0.35 -8.56 5.14
C VAL A 779 -1.28 -7.51 4.54
N TYR A 780 -1.04 -7.15 3.27
CA TYR A 780 -1.85 -6.17 2.55
C TYR A 780 -2.98 -6.86 1.76
N LEU A 781 -4.22 -6.43 2.00
CA LEU A 781 -5.38 -6.79 1.18
C LEU A 781 -5.85 -5.55 0.41
N PRO A 782 -5.81 -5.56 -0.93
CA PRO A 782 -6.27 -4.42 -1.73
C PRO A 782 -7.79 -4.25 -1.62
N GLU A 783 -8.26 -3.07 -2.01
CA GLU A 783 -9.68 -2.74 -2.05
C GLU A 783 -10.45 -3.68 -2.99
N TYR A 784 -11.67 -4.02 -2.57
CA TYR A 784 -12.65 -4.73 -3.36
C TYR A 784 -13.78 -3.77 -3.74
N LYS A 785 -13.99 -3.60 -5.05
CA LYS A 785 -15.04 -2.75 -5.63
C LYS A 785 -16.09 -3.58 -6.36
N LYS A 786 -17.36 -3.29 -6.09
CA LYS A 786 -18.52 -3.83 -6.78
C LYS A 786 -19.23 -2.74 -7.57
N ARG A 787 -19.61 -3.02 -8.82
CA ARG A 787 -20.41 -2.09 -9.62
C ARG A 787 -21.89 -2.25 -9.27
N GLU A 788 -22.48 -1.27 -8.60
CA GLU A 788 -23.91 -1.27 -8.31
C GLU A 788 -24.68 -0.55 -9.42
N THR A 789 -25.51 -1.30 -10.14
CA THR A 789 -26.32 -0.77 -11.26
C THR A 789 -27.49 0.09 -10.81
N ASN A 790 -27.82 0.07 -9.52
CA ASN A 790 -28.94 0.79 -8.94
C ASN A 790 -28.51 1.28 -7.56
N PRO A 791 -27.78 2.40 -7.51
CA PRO A 791 -27.13 2.85 -6.29
C PRO A 791 -28.13 3.09 -5.17
N THR A 792 -27.73 2.73 -3.95
CA THR A 792 -28.51 3.05 -2.76
C THR A 792 -28.07 4.39 -2.17
N ARG A 793 -29.06 5.21 -1.78
CA ARG A 793 -28.85 6.54 -1.19
C ARG A 793 -29.65 6.72 0.08
N TRP A 794 -29.15 7.56 0.99
CA TRP A 794 -29.92 8.00 2.15
C TRP A 794 -31.11 8.83 1.68
N MET A 795 -32.33 8.33 1.89
CA MET A 795 -33.55 8.96 1.39
C MET A 795 -34.59 9.14 2.50
N PRO A 796 -35.41 10.21 2.46
CA PRO A 796 -36.46 10.42 3.45
C PRO A 796 -37.44 9.25 3.54
N VAL A 797 -37.78 8.86 4.76
CA VAL A 797 -38.85 7.90 5.06
C VAL A 797 -40.00 8.59 5.79
N THR A 798 -41.19 8.01 5.68
CA THR A 798 -42.33 8.50 6.46
C THR A 798 -42.31 7.90 7.88
N GLY A 799 -42.92 8.56 8.86
CA GLY A 799 -43.05 8.02 10.22
C GLY A 799 -44.01 6.81 10.34
N ARG A 800 -44.49 6.26 9.22
CA ARG A 800 -45.33 5.05 9.18
C ARG A 800 -44.45 3.83 8.87
N THR A 801 -44.88 2.64 9.32
CA THR A 801 -44.15 1.39 9.09
C THR A 801 -45.03 0.36 8.38
N GLY A 802 -44.45 -0.45 7.50
CA GLY A 802 -45.08 -1.64 6.91
C GLY A 802 -44.35 -2.92 7.34
N THR A 803 -44.95 -4.07 7.05
CA THR A 803 -44.33 -5.39 7.30
C THR A 803 -43.90 -6.03 5.99
N VAL A 804 -42.67 -6.52 5.92
CA VAL A 804 -42.20 -7.38 4.81
C VAL A 804 -42.17 -8.83 5.29
N GLU A 805 -42.87 -9.70 4.60
CA GLU A 805 -42.87 -11.15 4.81
C GLU A 805 -42.15 -11.81 3.62
N ALA A 806 -40.92 -12.28 3.85
CA ALA A 806 -40.09 -12.93 2.85
C ALA A 806 -40.16 -14.46 3.01
N THR A 807 -40.46 -15.18 1.94
CA THR A 807 -40.38 -16.65 1.89
C THR A 807 -39.13 -17.05 1.12
N VAL A 808 -38.18 -17.70 1.78
CA VAL A 808 -36.94 -18.18 1.19
C VAL A 808 -37.16 -19.57 0.59
N MET A 809 -36.80 -19.72 -0.68
CA MET A 809 -36.96 -20.94 -1.45
C MET A 809 -35.60 -21.43 -1.94
N LEU A 810 -35.35 -22.74 -1.89
CA LEU A 810 -34.18 -23.40 -2.48
C LEU A 810 -34.66 -24.51 -3.40
N ASP A 811 -34.25 -24.47 -4.67
CA ASP A 811 -34.60 -25.48 -5.67
C ASP A 811 -36.12 -25.78 -5.71
N GLY A 812 -36.95 -24.75 -5.49
CA GLY A 812 -38.42 -24.81 -5.50
C GLY A 812 -39.09 -25.19 -4.16
N PHE A 813 -38.32 -25.44 -3.10
CA PHE A 813 -38.84 -25.79 -1.78
C PHE A 813 -38.56 -24.71 -0.74
N ARG A 814 -39.44 -24.53 0.25
CA ARG A 814 -39.20 -23.62 1.38
C ARG A 814 -37.94 -24.04 2.13
N TYR A 815 -37.05 -23.08 2.37
CA TYR A 815 -35.74 -23.35 2.93
C TYR A 815 -35.57 -22.70 4.30
N ARG A 816 -35.32 -23.52 5.31
CA ARG A 816 -35.00 -23.12 6.68
C ARG A 816 -33.52 -22.80 6.80
N GLY A 817 -33.20 -21.77 7.60
CA GLY A 817 -31.82 -21.48 8.00
C GLY A 817 -31.05 -20.65 6.99
N ALA A 818 -31.72 -19.94 6.08
CA ALA A 818 -31.10 -18.87 5.32
C ALA A 818 -31.10 -17.57 6.13
N LEU A 819 -30.00 -16.84 6.11
CA LEU A 819 -29.90 -15.50 6.68
C LEU A 819 -30.53 -14.51 5.71
N VAL A 820 -31.55 -13.77 6.17
CA VAL A 820 -32.19 -12.69 5.39
C VAL A 820 -31.84 -11.35 6.02
N ARG A 821 -31.43 -10.37 5.21
CA ARG A 821 -31.06 -9.01 5.62
C ARG A 821 -31.94 -7.97 4.94
N LEU A 822 -32.37 -6.97 5.69
CA LEU A 822 -33.16 -5.83 5.21
C LEU A 822 -33.03 -4.65 6.18
N LEU A 823 -32.49 -3.52 5.70
CA LEU A 823 -32.48 -2.24 6.42
C LEU A 823 -31.87 -2.28 7.85
N GLY A 824 -30.67 -2.85 7.99
CA GLY A 824 -30.00 -3.04 9.28
C GLY A 824 -30.57 -4.16 10.15
N GLN A 825 -31.67 -4.80 9.72
CA GLN A 825 -32.26 -5.95 10.39
C GLN A 825 -31.81 -7.24 9.71
N GLN A 826 -31.71 -8.30 10.50
CA GLN A 826 -31.45 -9.64 10.00
C GLN A 826 -32.23 -10.69 10.79
N ALA A 827 -32.62 -11.76 10.11
CA ALA A 827 -33.27 -12.91 10.72
C ALA A 827 -33.06 -14.17 9.87
N TRP A 828 -33.06 -15.31 10.54
CA TRP A 828 -32.97 -16.62 9.89
C TRP A 828 -34.36 -17.11 9.50
N SER A 829 -34.48 -17.69 8.30
CA SER A 829 -35.74 -18.29 7.86
C SER A 829 -36.15 -19.46 8.76
N ASP A 830 -37.41 -19.46 9.19
CA ASP A 830 -38.00 -20.46 10.09
C ASP A 830 -38.24 -21.82 9.40
N ASP A 831 -38.90 -22.74 10.10
CA ASP A 831 -39.24 -24.08 9.58
C ASP A 831 -40.15 -24.03 8.34
N GLU A 832 -40.85 -22.92 8.12
CA GLU A 832 -41.66 -22.67 6.93
C GLU A 832 -40.91 -21.84 5.87
N GLY A 833 -39.62 -21.55 6.09
CA GLY A 833 -38.79 -20.72 5.23
C GLY A 833 -39.16 -19.24 5.26
N VAL A 834 -39.90 -18.77 6.27
CA VAL A 834 -40.42 -17.39 6.33
C VAL A 834 -39.57 -16.52 7.26
N VAL A 835 -39.42 -15.25 6.89
CA VAL A 835 -38.88 -14.17 7.72
C VAL A 835 -39.80 -12.95 7.65
N ARG A 836 -39.95 -12.22 8.77
CA ARG A 836 -40.74 -10.99 8.83
C ARG A 836 -39.93 -9.82 9.38
N PHE A 837 -40.00 -8.68 8.71
CA PHE A 837 -39.40 -7.40 9.14
C PHE A 837 -40.47 -6.33 9.24
N THR A 838 -40.36 -5.44 10.23
CA THR A 838 -41.16 -4.21 10.28
C THR A 838 -40.23 -3.04 9.98
N ILE A 839 -40.51 -2.30 8.92
CA ILE A 839 -39.62 -1.27 8.38
C ILE A 839 -40.40 -0.01 7.97
N PRO A 840 -39.76 1.18 7.96
CA PRO A 840 -40.41 2.43 7.57
C PRO A 840 -40.93 2.39 6.14
N GLU A 841 -42.07 3.02 5.92
CA GLU A 841 -42.58 3.27 4.57
C GLU A 841 -41.66 4.26 3.85
N ALA A 842 -41.36 3.94 2.60
CA ALA A 842 -40.46 4.67 1.72
C ALA A 842 -41.11 4.97 0.37
N ALA A 843 -40.65 6.05 -0.28
CA ALA A 843 -41.05 6.39 -1.63
C ALA A 843 -40.36 5.50 -2.67
N ASN A 844 -39.17 4.98 -2.35
CA ASN A 844 -38.40 4.10 -3.21
C ASN A 844 -38.23 2.70 -2.57
N PRO A 845 -37.92 1.66 -3.38
CA PRO A 845 -37.71 0.31 -2.86
C PRO A 845 -36.46 0.20 -1.96
N TYR A 846 -36.51 -0.73 -1.01
CA TYR A 846 -35.36 -1.25 -0.29
C TYR A 846 -34.79 -2.50 -0.97
N VAL A 847 -33.54 -2.83 -0.66
CA VAL A 847 -32.93 -4.12 -1.03
C VAL A 847 -33.12 -5.14 0.10
N ILE A 848 -33.61 -6.32 -0.24
CA ILE A 848 -33.68 -7.48 0.65
C ILE A 848 -32.81 -8.60 0.07
N LYS A 849 -31.94 -9.20 0.88
CA LYS A 849 -31.04 -10.28 0.46
C LYS A 849 -31.19 -11.49 1.36
N ALA A 850 -31.29 -12.68 0.79
CA ALA A 850 -31.20 -13.96 1.47
C ALA A 850 -29.93 -14.70 1.06
N GLN A 851 -29.29 -15.38 2.01
CA GLN A 851 -28.12 -16.21 1.73
C GLN A 851 -28.03 -17.44 2.63
N THR A 852 -27.42 -18.49 2.10
CA THR A 852 -27.04 -19.71 2.84
C THR A 852 -25.79 -20.31 2.22
N THR A 853 -25.06 -21.14 2.97
CA THR A 853 -23.95 -21.93 2.43
C THR A 853 -24.40 -23.37 2.32
N LEU A 854 -24.14 -24.00 1.16
CA LEU A 854 -24.52 -25.38 0.89
C LEU A 854 -23.44 -26.05 0.03
N ALA A 855 -22.91 -27.18 0.51
CA ALA A 855 -21.94 -28.00 -0.23
C ALA A 855 -20.73 -27.21 -0.75
N LYS A 856 -20.18 -26.32 0.08
CA LYS A 856 -19.07 -25.39 -0.22
C LYS A 856 -19.38 -24.21 -1.14
N PHE A 857 -20.62 -24.05 -1.60
CA PHE A 857 -21.03 -22.91 -2.41
C PHE A 857 -21.96 -21.98 -1.62
N GLN A 858 -21.70 -20.67 -1.68
CA GLN A 858 -22.66 -19.67 -1.20
C GLN A 858 -23.84 -19.63 -2.17
N ARG A 859 -25.06 -19.73 -1.66
CA ARG A 859 -26.28 -19.53 -2.44
C ARG A 859 -26.95 -18.26 -1.97
N SER A 860 -27.36 -17.40 -2.89
CA SER A 860 -27.96 -16.12 -2.55
C SER A 860 -29.20 -15.82 -3.40
N SER A 861 -29.99 -14.87 -2.92
CA SER A 861 -31.13 -14.29 -3.62
C SER A 861 -31.24 -12.83 -3.19
N GLU A 862 -31.49 -11.93 -4.14
CA GLU A 862 -31.72 -10.52 -3.86
C GLU A 862 -33.00 -10.06 -4.55
N ALA A 863 -33.76 -9.20 -3.88
CA ALA A 863 -34.95 -8.60 -4.45
C ALA A 863 -35.15 -7.16 -3.94
N ARG A 864 -36.00 -6.41 -4.64
CA ARG A 864 -36.41 -5.06 -4.25
C ARG A 864 -37.81 -5.07 -3.67
N VAL A 865 -37.99 -4.38 -2.56
CA VAL A 865 -39.28 -4.34 -1.86
C VAL A 865 -39.68 -2.90 -1.59
N LEU A 866 -40.83 -2.50 -2.13
CA LEU A 866 -41.48 -1.24 -1.77
C LEU A 866 -42.39 -1.50 -0.56
N VAL A 867 -42.21 -0.72 0.50
CA VAL A 867 -42.94 -0.89 1.76
C VAL A 867 -44.03 0.16 1.85
N VAL A 868 -45.28 -0.30 1.98
CA VAL A 868 -46.44 0.57 2.18
C VAL A 868 -46.83 0.55 3.66
N GLY A 869 -47.06 1.73 4.24
CA GLY A 869 -47.38 1.86 5.65
C GLY A 869 -48.67 1.13 6.03
N ASN A 870 -48.61 0.36 7.13
CA ASN A 870 -49.69 -0.49 7.66
C ASN A 870 -50.11 -1.67 6.78
N GLU A 871 -49.34 -2.02 5.75
CA GLU A 871 -49.60 -3.20 4.90
C GLU A 871 -48.54 -4.29 5.11
N VAL A 872 -48.85 -5.50 4.63
CA VAL A 872 -47.91 -6.63 4.58
C VAL A 872 -47.50 -6.88 3.12
N THR A 873 -46.27 -6.53 2.78
CA THR A 873 -45.67 -6.84 1.48
C THR A 873 -45.07 -8.23 1.53
N ARG A 874 -45.53 -9.13 0.64
CA ARG A 874 -45.01 -10.51 0.54
C ARG A 874 -44.05 -10.65 -0.62
N ILE A 875 -42.93 -11.31 -0.39
CA ILE A 875 -41.90 -11.54 -1.40
C ILE A 875 -41.33 -12.96 -1.31
N GLU A 876 -40.90 -13.50 -2.44
CA GLU A 876 -40.25 -14.80 -2.53
C GLU A 876 -38.77 -14.60 -2.91
N LEU A 877 -37.88 -15.20 -2.12
CA LEU A 877 -36.43 -15.14 -2.31
C LEU A 877 -35.93 -16.53 -2.72
N ASN A 878 -35.80 -16.73 -4.02
CA ASN A 878 -35.31 -17.98 -4.59
C ASN A 878 -33.78 -18.01 -4.54
N LEU A 879 -33.22 -18.76 -3.59
CA LEU A 879 -31.79 -19.04 -3.46
C LEU A 879 -31.31 -19.78 -4.70
N ARG A 880 -30.37 -19.17 -5.39
CA ARG A 880 -29.72 -19.75 -6.56
C ARG A 880 -28.31 -20.16 -6.17
N LYS A 881 -27.75 -21.15 -6.88
CA LYS A 881 -26.29 -21.32 -6.90
C LYS A 881 -25.65 -19.99 -7.32
N PRO A 882 -24.35 -19.75 -7.02
CA PRO A 882 -23.63 -18.68 -7.68
C PRO A 882 -23.92 -18.81 -9.18
N ASP A 883 -24.36 -17.73 -9.81
CA ASP A 883 -24.72 -17.76 -11.23
C ASP A 883 -23.51 -18.24 -12.06
N ALA A 884 -23.72 -18.75 -13.27
CA ALA A 884 -22.67 -19.02 -14.28
C ALA A 884 -21.90 -17.76 -14.76
N ASN A 885 -21.95 -16.70 -13.96
CA ASN A 885 -21.40 -15.37 -14.16
C ASN A 885 -19.87 -15.34 -13.96
N TYR A 886 -19.24 -16.45 -13.57
CA TYR A 886 -17.79 -16.60 -13.59
C TYR A 886 -17.31 -16.65 -15.05
N ARG A 887 -16.58 -15.62 -15.48
CA ARG A 887 -16.07 -15.53 -16.86
C ARG A 887 -14.55 -15.64 -16.88
N LEU A 888 -14.04 -16.49 -17.76
CA LEU A 888 -12.65 -16.41 -18.20
C LEU A 888 -12.60 -15.48 -19.40
N VAL A 889 -11.92 -14.35 -19.25
CA VAL A 889 -11.65 -13.43 -20.34
C VAL A 889 -10.24 -13.67 -20.82
N THR A 890 -10.09 -14.14 -22.05
CA THR A 890 -8.79 -14.40 -22.68
C THR A 890 -8.59 -13.43 -23.82
N MET A 891 -7.39 -12.89 -23.94
CA MET A 891 -7.01 -12.00 -25.03
C MET A 891 -5.83 -12.56 -25.80
N ALA A 892 -5.90 -12.43 -27.11
CA ALA A 892 -4.81 -12.77 -28.01
C ALA A 892 -4.80 -11.79 -29.18
N GLY A 893 -3.68 -11.10 -29.40
CA GLY A 893 -3.58 -10.04 -30.38
C GLY A 893 -2.17 -9.78 -30.85
N THR A 894 -2.04 -8.78 -31.70
CA THR A 894 -0.76 -8.22 -32.08
C THR A 894 -0.80 -6.70 -32.11
N MET A 895 0.26 -6.05 -31.65
CA MET A 895 0.49 -4.62 -31.77
C MET A 895 1.70 -4.37 -32.65
N GLU A 896 1.57 -3.48 -33.61
CA GLU A 896 2.57 -3.12 -34.61
C GLU A 896 2.94 -1.65 -34.41
N VAL A 897 4.22 -1.37 -34.25
CA VAL A 897 4.76 0.00 -34.12
C VAL A 897 5.64 0.27 -35.35
N TRP A 898 5.46 1.43 -35.96
CA TRP A 898 6.30 1.95 -37.05
C TRP A 898 6.91 3.27 -36.58
N GLU A 899 8.23 3.35 -36.65
CA GLU A 899 9.03 4.53 -36.34
C GLU A 899 9.84 4.90 -37.58
N SER A 900 10.03 6.20 -37.85
CA SER A 900 10.76 6.65 -39.02
C SER A 900 12.13 7.16 -38.59
N GLY A 901 13.17 6.37 -38.88
CA GLY A 901 14.53 6.80 -38.58
C GLY A 901 14.92 8.03 -39.39
N THR A 902 15.79 8.87 -38.83
CA THR A 902 16.43 9.93 -39.62
C THR A 902 17.24 9.27 -40.75
N PHE A 903 16.75 9.39 -41.98
CA PHE A 903 17.32 8.88 -43.25
C PHE A 903 17.07 7.39 -43.58
N GLU A 904 16.04 7.15 -44.40
CA GLU A 904 15.80 5.99 -45.29
C GLU A 904 15.47 4.59 -44.69
N ALA A 905 15.33 4.42 -43.38
CA ALA A 905 14.80 3.17 -42.78
C ALA A 905 13.58 3.43 -41.86
N VAL A 906 12.51 2.64 -42.04
CA VAL A 906 11.35 2.60 -41.12
C VAL A 906 11.56 1.41 -40.20
N ASP A 907 11.72 1.66 -38.91
CA ASP A 907 11.79 0.60 -37.91
C ASP A 907 10.38 0.08 -37.62
N TYR A 908 10.23 -1.24 -37.67
CA TYR A 908 8.95 -1.92 -37.57
C TYR A 908 9.06 -3.05 -36.55
N MET A 909 8.22 -3.00 -35.51
CA MET A 909 8.14 -4.09 -34.53
C MET A 909 6.70 -4.56 -34.35
N LYS A 910 6.53 -5.87 -34.20
CA LYS A 910 5.24 -6.52 -34.00
C LYS A 910 5.26 -7.36 -32.72
N PHE A 911 4.52 -6.93 -31.72
CA PHE A 911 4.40 -7.53 -30.39
C PHE A 911 3.16 -8.43 -30.32
N PRO A 912 3.26 -9.68 -29.85
CA PRO A 912 2.09 -10.45 -29.47
C PRO A 912 1.52 -9.94 -28.15
N ILE A 913 0.19 -9.91 -28.03
CA ILE A 913 -0.53 -9.58 -26.81
C ILE A 913 -1.24 -10.84 -26.35
N THR A 914 -0.93 -11.34 -25.16
CA THR A 914 -1.66 -12.45 -24.51
C THR A 914 -1.90 -12.14 -23.05
N ALA A 915 -3.15 -12.22 -22.60
CA ALA A 915 -3.52 -12.02 -21.21
C ALA A 915 -4.80 -12.79 -20.90
N SER A 916 -4.99 -13.21 -19.66
CA SER A 916 -6.25 -13.78 -19.20
C SER A 916 -6.59 -13.35 -17.79
N THR A 917 -7.87 -13.16 -17.50
CA THR A 917 -8.34 -12.94 -16.13
C THR A 917 -9.64 -13.68 -15.90
N THR A 918 -9.91 -14.01 -14.64
CA THR A 918 -11.21 -14.45 -14.18
C THR A 918 -12.00 -13.24 -13.67
N LEU A 919 -13.25 -13.10 -14.12
CA LEU A 919 -14.21 -12.14 -13.59
C LEU A 919 -15.27 -12.90 -12.80
N ASP A 920 -15.51 -12.45 -11.57
CA ASP A 920 -16.45 -13.04 -10.63
C ASP A 920 -17.44 -11.95 -10.15
N PRO A 921 -18.76 -12.10 -10.35
CA PRO A 921 -19.74 -11.13 -9.88
C PRO A 921 -19.82 -10.95 -8.36
N ASP A 922 -19.35 -11.93 -7.59
CA ASP A 922 -19.43 -12.02 -6.14
C ASP A 922 -18.06 -11.79 -5.47
N ILE A 923 -16.94 -11.90 -6.22
CA ILE A 923 -15.56 -11.74 -5.71
C ILE A 923 -14.73 -10.69 -6.49
N ARG A 924 -14.91 -10.47 -7.80
CA ARG A 924 -14.16 -9.51 -8.66
C ARG A 924 -14.89 -9.14 -9.97
N LEU A 925 -15.67 -8.05 -9.99
CA LEU A 925 -16.45 -7.61 -11.18
C LEU A 925 -15.63 -6.87 -12.24
N SER A 926 -14.48 -6.32 -11.84
CA SER A 926 -13.49 -5.77 -12.75
C SER A 926 -12.14 -6.36 -12.43
N ALA A 927 -11.38 -6.60 -13.48
CA ALA A 927 -9.97 -6.93 -13.38
C ALA A 927 -9.23 -6.10 -14.42
N SER A 928 -8.09 -5.52 -14.02
CA SER A 928 -7.13 -5.00 -14.98
C SER A 928 -6.64 -6.20 -15.79
N ILE A 929 -6.95 -6.21 -17.09
CA ILE A 929 -6.37 -7.18 -18.00
C ILE A 929 -5.07 -6.59 -18.49
N THR A 930 -4.04 -7.15 -17.93
CA THR A 930 -2.67 -6.70 -18.02
C THR A 930 -1.86 -7.98 -17.92
N ALA A 931 -0.64 -8.00 -18.44
CA ALA A 931 0.30 -8.99 -17.93
C ALA A 931 0.54 -8.57 -16.47
N ASP A 932 -0.13 -9.23 -15.54
CA ASP A 932 0.10 -9.11 -14.10
C ASP A 932 -0.11 -7.71 -13.49
N ASN A 933 -1.25 -7.06 -13.76
CA ASN A 933 -1.63 -5.74 -13.21
C ASN A 933 -0.77 -4.53 -13.67
N GLU A 934 0.11 -4.68 -14.68
CA GLU A 934 0.81 -3.58 -15.34
C GLU A 934 0.41 -3.36 -16.82
N PRO A 935 0.41 -2.11 -17.33
CA PRO A 935 0.20 -1.86 -18.75
C PRO A 935 1.13 -2.72 -19.60
N ILE A 936 0.66 -3.26 -20.72
CA ILE A 936 1.52 -3.94 -21.68
C ILE A 936 2.48 -2.89 -22.24
N ILE A 937 3.74 -2.96 -21.82
CA ILE A 937 4.78 -2.02 -22.22
C ILE A 937 5.52 -2.59 -23.43
N CYS A 938 5.61 -1.81 -24.50
CA CYS A 938 6.43 -2.11 -25.66
C CYS A 938 7.42 -0.97 -25.86
N VAL A 939 8.70 -1.29 -26.00
CA VAL A 939 9.77 -0.30 -26.12
C VAL A 939 10.53 -0.52 -27.42
N LEU A 940 10.49 0.42 -28.36
CA LEU A 940 11.53 0.58 -29.38
C LEU A 940 12.50 1.68 -28.91
N GLU A 941 13.72 1.71 -29.47
CA GLU A 941 14.86 2.56 -29.07
C GLU A 941 14.45 3.85 -28.34
N ASP A 942 13.60 4.65 -29.01
CA ASP A 942 13.11 5.93 -28.50
C ASP A 942 11.60 5.91 -28.18
N VAL A 943 10.85 4.86 -28.49
CA VAL A 943 9.38 4.82 -28.34
C VAL A 943 8.89 3.82 -27.30
N LYS A 944 8.19 4.29 -26.26
CA LYS A 944 7.49 3.46 -25.27
C LYS A 944 5.98 3.53 -25.43
N VAL A 945 5.35 2.39 -25.67
CA VAL A 945 3.89 2.24 -25.73
C VAL A 945 3.41 1.49 -24.50
N LYS A 946 2.45 2.04 -23.75
CA LYS A 946 1.78 1.38 -22.63
C LYS A 946 0.32 1.13 -22.98
N LEU A 947 -0.10 -0.14 -23.02
CA LEU A 947 -1.51 -0.50 -23.20
C LEU A 947 -2.11 -0.98 -21.88
N PHE A 948 -2.99 -0.15 -21.33
CA PHE A 948 -3.84 -0.45 -20.18
C PHE A 948 -5.14 -1.06 -20.68
N MET A 949 -5.58 -2.16 -20.08
CA MET A 949 -6.92 -2.68 -20.33
C MET A 949 -7.59 -3.06 -19.02
N THR A 950 -8.88 -2.77 -18.92
CA THR A 950 -9.73 -3.21 -17.80
C THR A 950 -10.91 -3.95 -18.39
N ALA A 951 -11.15 -5.16 -17.91
CA ALA A 951 -12.35 -5.91 -18.23
C ALA A 951 -13.37 -5.80 -17.13
N GLU A 952 -14.61 -5.64 -17.54
CA GLU A 952 -15.71 -5.39 -16.65
C GLU A 952 -16.91 -6.26 -17.05
N LEU A 953 -17.33 -7.15 -16.16
CA LEU A 953 -18.48 -8.01 -16.42
C LEU A 953 -19.77 -7.16 -16.39
N GLN A 954 -20.52 -7.16 -17.49
CA GLN A 954 -21.78 -6.44 -17.62
C GLN A 954 -22.98 -7.29 -17.14
N PRO A 955 -24.13 -6.67 -16.80
CA PRO A 955 -25.31 -7.38 -16.32
C PRO A 955 -25.91 -8.39 -17.31
N ASP A 956 -25.69 -8.21 -18.61
CA ASP A 956 -26.09 -9.15 -19.67
C ASP A 956 -25.00 -10.21 -19.97
N ARG A 957 -23.98 -10.33 -19.10
CA ARG A 957 -22.82 -11.22 -19.21
C ARG A 957 -21.90 -10.95 -20.40
N SER A 958 -22.13 -9.87 -21.12
CA SER A 958 -21.10 -9.30 -21.98
C SER A 958 -19.95 -8.77 -21.12
N VAL A 959 -18.75 -8.69 -21.68
CA VAL A 959 -17.59 -8.10 -21.04
C VAL A 959 -17.32 -6.77 -21.72
N LEU A 960 -17.42 -5.68 -20.95
CA LEU A 960 -17.02 -4.35 -21.40
C LEU A 960 -15.53 -4.20 -21.13
N LEU A 961 -14.78 -4.05 -22.20
CA LEU A 961 -13.38 -3.70 -22.14
C LEU A 961 -13.21 -2.22 -22.35
N ARG A 962 -12.54 -1.58 -21.41
CA ARG A 962 -11.95 -0.26 -21.63
C ARG A 962 -10.46 -0.46 -21.83
N TRP A 963 -9.90 0.25 -22.79
CA TRP A 963 -8.47 0.21 -23.03
C TRP A 963 -7.97 1.62 -23.27
N ARG A 964 -6.75 1.88 -22.81
CA ARG A 964 -6.01 3.11 -23.04
C ARG A 964 -4.62 2.71 -23.50
N CYS A 965 -4.18 3.28 -24.61
CA CYS A 965 -2.85 3.10 -25.13
C CYS A 965 -2.15 4.45 -25.10
N GLU A 966 -1.11 4.54 -24.28
CA GLU A 966 -0.23 5.69 -24.20
C GLU A 966 1.02 5.43 -25.03
N HIS A 967 1.51 6.47 -25.68
CA HIS A 967 2.72 6.48 -26.47
C HIS A 967 3.64 7.59 -25.98
N TRP A 968 4.86 7.22 -25.64
CA TRP A 968 5.90 8.04 -25.08
C TRP A 968 7.11 7.98 -26.02
N ASP A 969 7.80 9.10 -26.22
CA ASP A 969 9.08 9.13 -26.94
C ASP A 969 10.19 9.61 -25.98
N GLY A 970 11.41 9.11 -26.16
CA GLY A 970 12.52 9.14 -25.22
C GLY A 970 13.87 9.14 -25.93
N SER A 971 14.89 9.75 -25.34
CA SER A 971 16.16 10.06 -26.01
C SER A 971 17.21 8.93 -26.01
N GLY A 972 16.84 7.69 -26.31
CA GLY A 972 17.77 6.56 -26.44
C GLY A 972 18.22 5.92 -25.12
N ASN A 973 17.55 6.23 -24.02
CA ASN A 973 17.74 5.57 -22.72
C ASN A 973 16.41 4.99 -22.23
N PRO A 974 16.31 3.65 -22.05
CA PRO A 974 15.06 2.97 -21.70
C PRO A 974 14.50 3.34 -20.30
N ASN A 975 15.26 4.09 -19.50
CA ASN A 975 14.82 4.58 -18.18
C ASN A 975 14.38 6.05 -18.18
N SER A 976 14.43 6.77 -19.31
CA SER A 976 14.15 8.22 -19.38
C SER A 976 13.10 8.58 -20.45
N TYR A 977 11.93 7.92 -20.41
CA TYR A 977 10.76 8.35 -21.19
C TYR A 977 10.07 9.50 -20.46
N VAL A 978 10.17 10.72 -20.99
CA VAL A 978 9.77 11.94 -20.27
C VAL A 978 8.51 12.58 -20.83
N ASP A 979 8.19 12.37 -22.12
CA ASP A 979 7.08 13.06 -22.80
C ASP A 979 6.04 12.09 -23.39
N LEU A 980 4.76 12.29 -23.03
CA LEU A 980 3.62 11.58 -23.61
C LEU A 980 3.24 12.24 -24.95
N TYR A 981 3.51 11.56 -26.06
CA TYR A 981 3.27 12.09 -27.41
C TYR A 981 1.86 11.82 -27.94
N GLY A 982 1.22 10.77 -27.46
CA GLY A 982 -0.11 10.42 -27.92
C GLY A 982 -0.80 9.46 -26.99
N GLU A 983 -2.11 9.62 -26.87
CA GLU A 983 -2.97 8.72 -26.14
C GLU A 983 -4.14 8.33 -27.05
N LYS A 984 -4.51 7.06 -27.01
CA LYS A 984 -5.76 6.60 -27.62
C LYS A 984 -6.44 5.64 -26.68
N GLU A 985 -7.72 5.91 -26.45
CA GLU A 985 -8.57 5.06 -25.68
C GLU A 985 -9.72 4.54 -26.53
N GLY A 986 -10.34 3.48 -26.05
CA GLY A 986 -11.53 2.93 -26.66
C GLY A 986 -12.23 1.95 -25.76
N VAL A 987 -13.39 1.52 -26.24
CA VAL A 987 -14.26 0.61 -25.52
C VAL A 987 -14.72 -0.49 -26.47
N LEU A 988 -14.67 -1.74 -26.02
CA LEU A 988 -15.19 -2.89 -26.74
C LEU A 988 -16.15 -3.64 -25.84
N LEU A 989 -17.40 -3.80 -26.27
CA LEU A 989 -18.35 -4.70 -25.64
C LEU A 989 -18.25 -6.07 -26.32
N VAL A 990 -17.90 -7.11 -25.57
CA VAL A 990 -17.83 -8.49 -26.07
C VAL A 990 -19.02 -9.28 -25.51
N PRO A 991 -20.03 -9.62 -26.34
CA PRO A 991 -21.20 -10.35 -25.87
C PRO A 991 -20.85 -11.68 -25.16
N GLU A 992 -21.78 -12.19 -24.35
CA GLU A 992 -21.65 -13.51 -23.71
C GLU A 992 -21.30 -14.59 -24.73
N ASP A 993 -20.30 -15.41 -24.41
CA ASP A 993 -19.82 -16.54 -25.22
C ASP A 993 -19.37 -16.18 -26.64
N GLN A 994 -19.04 -14.91 -26.86
CA GLN A 994 -18.55 -14.41 -28.14
C GLN A 994 -17.11 -13.92 -28.05
N SER A 995 -16.58 -13.54 -29.20
CA SER A 995 -15.33 -12.82 -29.31
C SER A 995 -15.53 -11.46 -29.94
N GLY A 996 -14.67 -10.52 -29.59
CA GLY A 996 -14.63 -9.19 -30.20
C GLY A 996 -13.20 -8.82 -30.54
N THR A 997 -13.03 -7.86 -31.44
CA THR A 997 -11.71 -7.40 -31.87
C THR A 997 -11.57 -5.91 -31.58
N ILE A 998 -10.53 -5.55 -30.84
CA ILE A 998 -10.07 -4.17 -30.70
C ILE A 998 -9.12 -3.92 -31.86
N SER A 999 -9.43 -2.91 -32.68
CA SER A 999 -8.50 -2.44 -33.72
C SER A 999 -8.35 -0.94 -33.63
N PHE A 1000 -7.13 -0.46 -33.44
CA PHE A 1000 -6.85 0.96 -33.46
C PHE A 1000 -5.54 1.26 -34.14
N GLN A 1001 -5.49 2.43 -34.77
CA GLN A 1001 -4.26 3.02 -35.29
C GLN A 1001 -4.07 4.42 -34.70
N MET A 1002 -2.85 4.74 -34.31
CA MET A 1002 -2.40 6.09 -33.94
C MET A 1002 -1.35 6.53 -34.96
N SER A 1003 -1.32 7.81 -35.29
CA SER A 1003 -0.33 8.41 -36.17
C SER A 1003 0.32 9.57 -35.43
N TRP A 1004 1.61 9.79 -35.62
CA TRP A 1004 2.32 10.79 -34.85
C TRP A 1004 2.04 12.18 -35.44
N TYR A 1005 1.89 13.20 -34.58
CA TYR A 1005 1.41 14.53 -35.00
C TYR A 1005 2.38 15.25 -35.95
N LEU A 1006 3.67 14.90 -35.86
CA LEU A 1006 4.75 15.52 -36.63
C LEU A 1006 5.18 14.68 -37.83
N ASN A 1007 4.86 13.38 -37.87
CA ASN A 1007 5.22 12.49 -38.96
C ASN A 1007 4.15 11.40 -39.22
N PRO A 1008 3.41 11.47 -40.33
CA PRO A 1008 2.36 10.49 -40.62
C PRO A 1008 2.88 9.10 -41.01
N GLU A 1009 4.18 8.94 -41.28
CA GLU A 1009 4.82 7.64 -41.54
C GLU A 1009 5.04 6.86 -40.24
N GLU A 1010 5.09 7.56 -39.10
CA GLU A 1010 5.16 6.98 -37.76
C GLU A 1010 3.76 6.70 -37.24
N ARG A 1011 3.54 5.44 -36.87
CA ARG A 1011 2.21 4.98 -36.50
C ARG A 1011 2.29 3.78 -35.57
N LEU A 1012 1.23 3.61 -34.80
CA LEU A 1012 0.97 2.44 -33.99
C LEU A 1012 -0.30 1.79 -34.54
N LYS A 1013 -0.36 0.47 -34.65
CA LYS A 1013 -1.58 -0.28 -35.01
C LYS A 1013 -1.69 -1.50 -34.10
N ALA A 1014 -2.77 -1.62 -33.35
CA ALA A 1014 -3.08 -2.83 -32.60
C ALA A 1014 -4.30 -3.55 -33.17
N GLU A 1015 -4.27 -4.88 -33.10
CA GLU A 1015 -5.39 -5.77 -33.40
C GLU A 1015 -5.45 -6.88 -32.33
N ILE A 1016 -6.42 -6.81 -31.43
CA ILE A 1016 -6.52 -7.67 -30.24
C ILE A 1016 -7.85 -8.39 -30.26
N ASN A 1017 -7.82 -9.72 -30.32
CA ASN A 1017 -9.00 -10.54 -30.16
C ASN A 1017 -9.24 -10.83 -28.69
N VAL A 1018 -10.48 -10.73 -28.28
CA VAL A 1018 -10.93 -10.95 -26.91
C VAL A 1018 -11.96 -12.05 -26.96
N PHE A 1019 -11.80 -13.05 -26.10
CA PHE A 1019 -12.71 -14.17 -25.91
C PHE A 1019 -13.35 -14.06 -24.53
N ASN A 1020 -14.68 -14.02 -24.50
CA ASN A 1020 -15.46 -14.05 -23.27
C ASN A 1020 -16.04 -15.46 -23.09
N GLN A 1021 -15.49 -16.26 -22.18
CA GLN A 1021 -15.86 -17.68 -22.00
C GLN A 1021 -16.41 -17.95 -20.58
N PRO A 1022 -17.31 -18.92 -20.40
CA PRO A 1022 -17.69 -19.38 -19.06
C PRO A 1022 -16.50 -20.12 -18.41
N LEU A 1023 -16.34 -20.00 -17.09
CA LEU A 1023 -15.35 -20.82 -16.37
C LEU A 1023 -15.66 -22.32 -16.59
N PRO A 1024 -14.69 -23.16 -16.95
CA PRO A 1024 -14.93 -24.58 -17.14
C PRO A 1024 -15.38 -25.24 -15.82
N ASP A 1025 -16.46 -26.03 -15.88
CA ASP A 1025 -16.91 -26.87 -14.77
C ASP A 1025 -15.77 -27.83 -14.38
N ALA A 1026 -15.27 -27.72 -13.14
CA ALA A 1026 -14.30 -28.66 -12.57
C ALA A 1026 -14.99 -29.90 -11.97
#